data_AF-A0A6B2KYV3-F1
#
_entry.id   AF-A0A6B2KYV3-F1
#
_cell.length_a   1.000
_cell.length_b   1.000
_cell.length_c   1.000
_cell.angle_alpha   90.00
_cell.angle_beta   90.00
_cell.angle_gamma   90.00
#
_symmetry.space_group_name_H-M   'P 1'
#
loop_
_entity.id
_entity.type
_entity.pdbx_description
1 polymer ?
#
loop_
_entity_poly.entity_id
_entity_poly.type
_entity_poly.pdbx_seq_one_letter_code
_entity_poly.pdbx_strand_id
1 'polypeptide(L)'
;MPPGGILIFMSGQAEIENLCKKLRSKFGAYAEEKKKEASEDNNKVSLDKYMEKGIKVKENEKEKGKEKGKGKGKGKGKVESEEKKEEVVNMDDDNENEEAKESSNFSKMPPKFLVLPLYSMLPPQQQMRVFNSVNPQETRLVVVATNIAETSITIPGIIYVVDSGRVRVKKYDHVTGMEYFKIEYSSKASVNQRAGRAGRTAPGVCFRIFSSAAYNSHFPEFTEPEIFQTPIDNVVLSMKNMGIDKIEAFPFPSVPDIDAIRTGIKTLIHIGALDRKNNNHITSLGRALINFPVLPRFAKMLLLGEQGKCLPHIVAVVACMSVGDPFLHLGPEIPEDNENEGINEEEKEQRKKKIKEMKEKTEPWQNPLSDLLKWLNAIGAYEFNGMENADKFCYSHFLHAKTMKEIHDLRIQLTNILNNIYANTEDPKKVDLELTPPTNKQKTLLRQIICAGFVDHVAKRVPEVDEATGREYKNKFKYQLALTNTCGYLNSESIIAQSAPDYIVYHQLIKSVKASKPYFKGVTVINPSWLPELAEPLITYSAPLEVPPPKWDPEADKILCFVTPTYGPNEWVLPHHQMELPGGVEKYRYFARYLLEGIIVPELQEFQPFLIAQPNILTKQVTNTSVASIIQPLIDFQIDSKKKLIDKWRRDKSFLLSVFAIWISKEKHARLKEVWPPIAPSELASKHKKKKRHHKKT
;
A
#
# COMPACT_ATOMS: atom_id res chain seq x y z
N MET A 1 -38.39 -5.09 -27.42
CA MET A 1 -37.20 -5.83 -26.95
C MET A 1 -37.64 -6.99 -26.04
N PRO A 2 -37.26 -8.25 -26.35
CA PRO A 2 -37.51 -9.42 -25.51
C PRO A 2 -37.22 -9.18 -24.01
N PRO A 3 -37.92 -9.89 -23.10
CA PRO A 3 -37.66 -9.79 -21.67
C PRO A 3 -36.28 -10.34 -21.34
N GLY A 4 -35.49 -9.57 -20.60
CA GLY A 4 -34.21 -9.98 -20.04
C GLY A 4 -33.41 -8.79 -19.52
N GLY A 5 -32.38 -9.09 -18.73
CA GLY A 5 -31.56 -8.11 -18.04
C GLY A 5 -30.58 -7.38 -18.96
N ILE A 6 -30.22 -6.17 -18.55
CA ILE A 6 -29.27 -5.29 -19.22
C ILE A 6 -28.01 -5.20 -18.36
N LEU A 7 -26.84 -5.44 -18.94
CA LEU A 7 -25.54 -5.25 -18.32
C LEU A 7 -24.78 -4.13 -19.04
N ILE A 8 -24.37 -3.09 -18.31
CA ILE A 8 -23.67 -1.92 -18.85
C ILE A 8 -22.24 -1.90 -18.31
N PHE A 9 -21.24 -1.86 -19.19
CA PHE A 9 -19.83 -1.76 -18.81
C PHE A 9 -19.36 -0.30 -18.80
N MET A 10 -18.87 0.16 -17.66
CA MET A 10 -18.31 1.49 -17.42
C MET A 10 -16.91 1.41 -16.81
N SER A 11 -16.15 2.51 -16.89
CA SER A 11 -14.72 2.49 -16.56
C SER A 11 -14.42 2.77 -15.07
N GLY A 12 -15.29 3.50 -14.36
CA GLY A 12 -15.04 3.89 -12.97
C GLY A 12 -16.28 3.99 -12.08
N GLN A 13 -16.06 4.02 -10.76
CA GLN A 13 -17.12 4.08 -9.73
C GLN A 13 -18.01 5.32 -9.87
N ALA A 14 -17.42 6.51 -9.96
CA ALA A 14 -18.16 7.77 -10.13
C ALA A 14 -19.10 7.75 -11.35
N GLU A 15 -18.65 7.18 -12.46
CA GLU A 15 -19.46 7.03 -13.67
C GLU A 15 -20.62 6.07 -13.45
N ILE A 16 -20.37 4.94 -12.77
CA ILE A 16 -21.39 3.95 -12.42
C ILE A 16 -22.46 4.57 -11.53
N GLU A 17 -22.05 5.26 -10.46
CA GLU A 17 -22.99 5.88 -9.52
C GLU A 17 -23.82 6.99 -10.18
N ASN A 18 -23.18 7.85 -10.99
CA ASN A 18 -23.87 8.90 -11.73
C ASN A 18 -24.86 8.32 -12.75
N LEU A 19 -24.45 7.31 -13.52
CA LEU A 19 -25.35 6.65 -14.47
C LEU A 19 -26.50 5.94 -13.75
N CYS A 20 -26.23 5.28 -12.62
CA CYS A 20 -27.27 4.70 -11.78
C CYS A 20 -28.27 5.76 -11.30
N LYS A 21 -27.80 6.94 -10.87
CA LYS A 21 -28.65 8.06 -10.45
C LYS A 21 -29.51 8.57 -11.61
N LYS A 22 -28.92 8.81 -12.79
CA LYS A 22 -29.65 9.25 -13.99
C LYS A 22 -30.71 8.22 -14.43
N LEU A 23 -30.36 6.93 -14.43
CA LEU A 23 -31.30 5.86 -14.78
C LEU A 23 -32.43 5.72 -13.76
N ARG A 24 -32.14 5.81 -12.46
CA ARG A 24 -33.16 5.77 -11.40
C ARG A 24 -34.09 6.98 -11.47
N SER A 25 -33.56 8.17 -11.74
CA SER A 25 -34.37 9.39 -11.89
C SER A 25 -35.29 9.34 -13.11
N LYS A 26 -34.84 8.75 -14.21
CA LYS A 26 -35.61 8.69 -15.46
C LYS A 26 -36.58 7.50 -15.53
N PHE A 27 -36.23 6.38 -14.90
CA PHE A 27 -36.89 5.09 -15.11
C PHE A 27 -37.17 4.28 -13.82
N GLY A 28 -36.75 4.77 -12.65
CA GLY A 28 -37.01 4.12 -11.38
C GLY A 28 -38.43 4.40 -10.85
N ALA A 29 -38.86 3.61 -9.87
CA ALA A 29 -40.14 3.79 -9.16
C ALA A 29 -40.33 5.21 -8.57
N TYR A 30 -39.23 5.94 -8.32
CA TYR A 30 -39.23 7.32 -7.82
C TYR A 30 -39.78 8.35 -8.82
N ALA A 31 -39.72 8.06 -10.13
CA ALA A 31 -40.32 8.92 -11.16
C ALA A 31 -41.85 8.78 -11.20
N GLU A 32 -42.40 7.66 -10.74
CA GLU A 32 -43.85 7.46 -10.63
C GLU A 32 -44.44 8.13 -9.38
N GLU A 33 -43.73 8.20 -8.25
CA GLU A 33 -44.19 8.97 -7.07
C GLU A 33 -44.28 10.47 -7.38
N LYS A 34 -43.26 11.06 -8.03
CA LYS A 34 -43.35 12.46 -8.50
C LYS A 34 -44.39 12.69 -9.60
N LYS A 35 -44.65 11.69 -10.46
CA LYS A 35 -45.75 11.79 -11.44
C LYS A 35 -47.12 11.62 -10.80
N LYS A 36 -47.25 10.82 -9.73
CA LYS A 36 -48.47 10.71 -8.93
C LYS A 36 -48.76 11.99 -8.16
N GLU A 37 -47.76 12.58 -7.50
CA GLU A 37 -47.88 13.90 -6.86
C GLU A 37 -48.23 15.01 -7.86
N ALA A 38 -47.59 15.04 -9.04
CA ALA A 38 -47.93 16.00 -10.09
C ALA A 38 -49.30 15.76 -10.77
N SER A 39 -49.83 14.52 -10.72
CA SER A 39 -51.18 14.20 -11.21
C SER A 39 -52.27 14.43 -10.16
N GLU A 40 -51.93 14.32 -8.87
CA GLU A 40 -52.83 14.66 -7.76
C GLU A 40 -52.97 16.17 -7.58
N ASP A 41 -51.91 16.95 -7.84
CA ASP A 41 -52.00 18.42 -7.86
C ASP A 41 -52.77 18.96 -9.07
N ASN A 42 -52.70 18.31 -10.24
CA ASN A 42 -53.50 18.72 -11.40
C ASN A 42 -54.98 18.30 -11.31
N ASN A 43 -55.31 17.25 -10.56
CA ASN A 43 -56.70 16.86 -10.30
C ASN A 43 -57.37 17.64 -9.16
N LYS A 44 -56.60 18.42 -8.37
CA LYS A 44 -57.13 19.35 -7.37
C LYS A 44 -57.55 20.72 -7.90
N VAL A 45 -57.23 21.04 -9.16
CA VAL A 45 -57.55 22.36 -9.75
C VAL A 45 -58.85 22.36 -10.59
N SER A 46 -59.51 21.21 -10.79
CA SER A 46 -60.73 21.13 -11.61
C SER A 46 -62.00 20.65 -10.89
N LEU A 47 -62.00 20.52 -9.55
CA LEU A 47 -63.19 20.15 -8.78
C LEU A 47 -63.75 21.25 -7.87
N ASP A 48 -63.23 22.49 -7.95
CA ASP A 48 -63.69 23.64 -7.16
C ASP A 48 -64.56 24.64 -7.95
N LYS A 49 -64.98 24.30 -9.18
CA LYS A 49 -65.71 25.25 -10.06
C LYS A 49 -67.12 24.86 -10.47
N TYR A 50 -67.66 23.73 -10.00
CA TYR A 50 -69.06 23.40 -10.19
C TYR A 50 -69.64 22.80 -8.91
N MET A 51 -70.76 23.39 -8.47
CA MET A 51 -71.68 22.93 -7.41
C MET A 51 -71.55 23.58 -6.02
N GLU A 52 -71.38 24.91 -5.96
CA GLU A 52 -72.22 25.72 -5.05
C GLU A 52 -73.61 25.87 -5.68
N LYS A 53 -74.58 25.04 -5.26
CA LYS A 53 -76.02 25.34 -5.24
C LYS A 53 -76.81 24.18 -4.60
N GLY A 54 -77.27 24.42 -3.37
CA GLY A 54 -78.60 24.03 -2.90
C GLY A 54 -78.84 22.61 -2.35
N ILE A 55 -78.89 22.48 -1.01
CA ILE A 55 -79.98 21.89 -0.22
C ILE A 55 -80.51 20.47 -0.61
N LYS A 56 -80.29 19.43 0.22
CA LYS A 56 -81.23 18.91 1.27
C LYS A 56 -80.77 17.57 1.87
N VAL A 57 -81.12 17.42 3.15
CA VAL A 57 -80.88 16.34 4.12
C VAL A 57 -81.62 15.03 3.79
N LYS A 58 -81.05 13.85 4.13
CA LYS A 58 -81.69 12.80 4.97
C LYS A 58 -80.76 11.66 5.39
N GLU A 59 -80.93 11.31 6.67
CA GLU A 59 -80.29 10.26 7.48
C GLU A 59 -80.74 8.83 7.07
N ASN A 60 -79.93 7.80 7.32
CA ASN A 60 -80.08 6.88 8.46
C ASN A 60 -79.32 5.54 8.32
N GLU A 61 -78.54 5.27 9.38
CA GLU A 61 -78.47 4.05 10.21
C GLU A 61 -78.21 2.62 9.67
N LYS A 62 -77.36 1.94 10.48
CA LYS A 62 -77.35 0.50 10.89
C LYS A 62 -76.86 -0.53 9.88
N GLU A 63 -76.34 -1.69 10.28
CA GLU A 63 -75.53 -2.20 11.40
C GLU A 63 -75.22 -3.65 10.98
N LYS A 64 -74.01 -4.14 11.31
CA LYS A 64 -73.63 -5.52 11.70
C LYS A 64 -74.31 -6.75 11.06
N GLY A 65 -73.49 -7.76 10.71
CA GLY A 65 -73.90 -9.15 10.94
C GLY A 65 -73.26 -10.27 10.10
N LYS A 66 -72.10 -10.76 10.57
CA LYS A 66 -71.62 -12.15 10.65
C LYS A 66 -72.18 -13.30 9.77
N GLU A 67 -71.18 -14.06 9.30
CA GLU A 67 -70.99 -15.53 9.36
C GLU A 67 -71.65 -16.50 8.36
N LYS A 68 -70.73 -17.22 7.69
CA LYS A 68 -70.63 -18.68 7.45
C LYS A 68 -71.62 -19.36 6.49
N GLY A 69 -71.03 -20.12 5.56
CA GLY A 69 -71.50 -21.49 5.31
C GLY A 69 -71.40 -21.99 3.87
N LYS A 70 -70.35 -22.77 3.60
CA LYS A 70 -70.25 -23.95 2.70
C LYS A 70 -71.39 -24.26 1.72
N GLY A 71 -71.02 -24.61 0.48
CA GLY A 71 -71.82 -25.52 -0.35
C GLY A 71 -71.28 -25.75 -1.76
N LYS A 72 -70.69 -26.93 -2.00
CA LYS A 72 -70.30 -27.46 -3.32
C LYS A 72 -71.54 -27.76 -4.19
N GLY A 73 -71.41 -27.62 -5.51
CA GLY A 73 -72.35 -28.23 -6.47
C GLY A 73 -71.85 -28.16 -7.91
N LYS A 74 -71.62 -29.33 -8.51
CA LYS A 74 -71.15 -29.58 -9.89
C LYS A 74 -72.32 -29.62 -10.90
N GLY A 75 -71.98 -29.44 -12.18
CA GLY A 75 -72.69 -30.04 -13.33
C GLY A 75 -73.11 -28.99 -14.37
N LYS A 76 -72.59 -28.95 -15.61
CA LYS A 76 -72.52 -29.90 -16.75
C LYS A 76 -73.52 -29.48 -17.86
N GLY A 77 -73.02 -29.43 -19.10
CA GLY A 77 -73.79 -29.53 -20.36
C GLY A 77 -73.74 -28.24 -21.19
N LYS A 78 -73.03 -28.16 -22.34
CA LYS A 78 -73.38 -28.64 -23.71
C LYS A 78 -74.65 -27.93 -24.23
N VAL A 79 -74.81 -27.42 -25.46
CA VAL A 79 -74.13 -27.57 -26.77
C VAL A 79 -74.67 -26.49 -27.74
N GLU A 80 -73.79 -26.07 -28.66
CA GLU A 80 -73.93 -25.57 -30.05
C GLU A 80 -75.28 -25.11 -30.62
N SER A 81 -75.24 -24.04 -31.43
CA SER A 81 -75.63 -24.08 -32.85
C SER A 81 -75.20 -22.81 -33.60
N GLU A 82 -74.56 -23.02 -34.76
CA GLU A 82 -74.25 -22.05 -35.80
C GLU A 82 -75.51 -21.72 -36.62
N GLU A 83 -75.57 -20.52 -37.23
CA GLU A 83 -76.13 -20.38 -38.58
C GLU A 83 -75.63 -19.06 -39.23
N LYS A 84 -75.07 -19.18 -40.44
CA LYS A 84 -74.66 -18.11 -41.35
C LYS A 84 -75.83 -17.74 -42.27
N LYS A 85 -75.95 -16.46 -42.64
CA LYS A 85 -76.50 -16.01 -43.94
C LYS A 85 -75.76 -14.76 -44.44
N GLU A 86 -75.33 -14.84 -45.70
CA GLU A 86 -74.83 -13.75 -46.55
C GLU A 86 -75.94 -13.26 -47.50
N GLU A 87 -75.92 -11.98 -47.88
CA GLU A 87 -76.17 -11.38 -49.22
C GLU A 87 -76.32 -9.83 -49.05
N VAL A 88 -75.38 -8.97 -49.48
CA VAL A 88 -75.04 -8.41 -50.83
C VAL A 88 -75.74 -7.08 -51.16
N VAL A 89 -74.94 -6.00 -51.08
CA VAL A 89 -74.79 -4.78 -51.94
C VAL A 89 -75.93 -3.75 -52.07
N ASN A 90 -75.62 -2.51 -51.64
CA ASN A 90 -75.77 -1.28 -52.46
C ASN A 90 -74.79 -0.19 -51.97
N MET A 91 -74.11 0.43 -52.94
CA MET A 91 -73.21 1.57 -52.78
C MET A 91 -74.02 2.86 -52.65
N ASP A 92 -73.63 3.74 -51.74
CA ASP A 92 -73.68 5.19 -51.90
C ASP A 92 -72.61 5.83 -51.00
N ASP A 93 -71.76 6.65 -51.62
CA ASP A 93 -70.66 7.43 -51.06
C ASP A 93 -71.20 8.54 -50.14
N ASP A 94 -70.70 8.63 -48.92
CA ASP A 94 -70.49 9.90 -48.22
C ASP A 94 -69.57 9.72 -47.00
N ASN A 95 -68.33 10.19 -47.18
CA ASN A 95 -67.46 10.89 -46.24
C ASN A 95 -67.31 10.46 -44.76
N GLU A 96 -66.04 10.22 -44.45
CA GLU A 96 -65.33 10.56 -43.21
C GLU A 96 -65.57 9.71 -41.96
N ASN A 97 -64.47 9.09 -41.51
CA ASN A 97 -64.23 8.44 -40.22
C ASN A 97 -64.96 7.12 -39.95
N GLU A 98 -64.35 5.98 -40.33
CA GLU A 98 -64.31 4.77 -39.47
C GLU A 98 -63.37 3.67 -40.02
N GLU A 99 -62.06 3.92 -40.08
CA GLU A 99 -61.04 2.85 -40.09
C GLU A 99 -60.04 3.09 -38.96
N ALA A 100 -60.45 2.78 -37.74
CA ALA A 100 -59.57 2.73 -36.57
C ALA A 100 -60.09 1.80 -35.48
N LYS A 101 -60.45 0.56 -35.82
CA LYS A 101 -60.75 -0.47 -34.80
C LYS A 101 -60.17 -1.86 -35.13
N GLU A 102 -58.92 -1.92 -35.55
CA GLU A 102 -58.07 -3.11 -35.38
C GLU A 102 -56.63 -2.72 -35.06
N SER A 103 -56.41 -2.07 -33.91
CA SER A 103 -55.07 -1.98 -33.31
C SER A 103 -55.11 -1.62 -31.82
N SER A 104 -55.97 -2.28 -31.04
CA SER A 104 -56.03 -2.06 -29.59
C SER A 104 -55.65 -3.32 -28.83
N ASN A 105 -54.35 -3.67 -28.82
CA ASN A 105 -53.81 -4.62 -27.85
C ASN A 105 -52.30 -4.47 -27.58
N PHE A 106 -51.81 -3.24 -27.42
CA PHE A 106 -50.49 -2.99 -26.82
C PHE A 106 -50.50 -1.84 -25.80
N SER A 107 -51.32 -1.96 -24.76
CA SER A 107 -51.14 -1.17 -23.53
C SER A 107 -50.38 -2.01 -22.47
N LYS A 108 -49.14 -2.38 -22.74
CA LYS A 108 -48.23 -2.84 -21.67
C LYS A 108 -47.37 -1.65 -21.25
N MET A 109 -47.63 -1.11 -20.06
CA MET A 109 -46.72 -0.16 -19.40
C MET A 109 -45.28 -0.68 -19.50
N PRO A 110 -44.28 0.19 -19.74
CA PRO A 110 -42.90 -0.25 -19.76
C PRO A 110 -42.55 -0.91 -18.41
N PRO A 111 -41.81 -2.04 -18.43
CA PRO A 111 -41.45 -2.74 -17.20
C PRO A 111 -40.63 -1.82 -16.28
N LYS A 112 -40.85 -1.93 -14.97
CA LYS A 112 -40.11 -1.15 -13.97
C LYS A 112 -38.62 -1.49 -14.05
N PHE A 113 -37.71 -0.52 -13.90
CA PHE A 113 -36.28 -0.79 -13.96
C PHE A 113 -35.67 -0.92 -12.57
N LEU A 114 -35.04 -2.07 -12.28
CA LEU A 114 -34.22 -2.26 -11.08
C LEU A 114 -32.76 -2.00 -11.43
N VAL A 115 -32.25 -0.82 -11.06
CA VAL A 115 -30.89 -0.37 -11.40
C VAL A 115 -29.92 -0.61 -10.24
N LEU A 116 -28.96 -1.52 -10.43
CA LEU A 116 -27.97 -1.92 -9.44
C LEU A 116 -26.54 -1.62 -9.92
N PRO A 117 -25.69 -0.97 -9.09
CA PRO A 117 -24.27 -0.83 -9.37
C PRO A 117 -23.52 -2.13 -9.04
N LEU A 118 -22.42 -2.41 -9.74
CA LEU A 118 -21.55 -3.54 -9.45
C LEU A 118 -20.07 -3.19 -9.70
N TYR A 119 -19.29 -3.08 -8.63
CA TYR A 119 -17.85 -2.84 -8.68
C TYR A 119 -17.17 -3.49 -7.48
N SER A 120 -15.87 -3.77 -7.57
CA SER A 120 -15.15 -4.61 -6.59
C SER A 120 -15.20 -4.11 -5.15
N MET A 121 -15.28 -2.79 -4.93
CA MET A 121 -15.34 -2.15 -3.62
C MET A 121 -16.76 -2.10 -3.00
N LEU A 122 -17.79 -2.52 -3.75
CA LEU A 122 -19.17 -2.53 -3.26
C LEU A 122 -19.33 -3.57 -2.13
N PRO A 123 -20.10 -3.30 -1.05
CA PRO A 123 -20.30 -4.28 0.03
C PRO A 123 -20.83 -5.63 -0.49
N PRO A 124 -20.38 -6.79 0.04
CA PRO A 124 -20.79 -8.10 -0.46
C PRO A 124 -22.30 -8.31 -0.52
N GLN A 125 -23.03 -7.84 0.51
CA GLN A 125 -24.49 -7.89 0.55
C GLN A 125 -25.14 -7.17 -0.63
N GLN A 126 -24.57 -6.05 -1.07
CA GLN A 126 -25.06 -5.29 -2.22
C GLN A 126 -24.66 -5.94 -3.55
N GLN A 127 -23.45 -6.52 -3.63
CA GLN A 127 -23.04 -7.31 -4.79
C GLN A 127 -23.99 -8.51 -5.00
N MET A 128 -24.40 -9.18 -3.92
CA MET A 128 -25.30 -10.33 -4.00
C MET A 128 -26.69 -9.99 -4.56
N ARG A 129 -27.13 -8.73 -4.45
CA ARG A 129 -28.44 -8.28 -4.97
C ARG A 129 -28.58 -8.48 -6.47
N VAL A 130 -27.48 -8.51 -7.23
CA VAL A 130 -27.52 -8.71 -8.68
C VAL A 130 -27.91 -10.14 -9.07
N PHE A 131 -27.81 -11.11 -8.16
CA PHE A 131 -28.20 -12.51 -8.39
C PHE A 131 -29.63 -12.81 -7.95
N ASN A 132 -30.28 -11.89 -7.23
CA ASN A 132 -31.65 -12.10 -6.78
C ASN A 132 -32.57 -12.22 -8.00
N SER A 133 -33.40 -13.26 -8.02
CA SER A 133 -34.34 -13.49 -9.11
C SER A 133 -35.36 -12.35 -9.16
N VAL A 134 -35.46 -11.70 -10.31
CA VAL A 134 -36.43 -10.63 -10.58
C VAL A 134 -37.50 -11.20 -11.50
N ASN A 135 -38.77 -10.90 -11.24
CA ASN A 135 -39.86 -11.27 -12.15
C ASN A 135 -39.71 -10.49 -13.48
N PRO A 136 -39.33 -11.16 -14.59
CA PRO A 136 -38.99 -10.47 -15.85
C PRO A 136 -40.18 -9.80 -16.53
N GLN A 137 -41.41 -10.15 -16.13
CA GLN A 137 -42.65 -9.58 -16.67
C GLN A 137 -43.01 -8.24 -16.03
N GLU A 138 -42.56 -7.97 -14.81
CA GLU A 138 -42.88 -6.75 -14.06
C GLU A 138 -41.68 -5.80 -13.96
N THR A 139 -40.48 -6.36 -13.79
CA THR A 139 -39.27 -5.59 -13.53
C THR A 139 -38.11 -6.07 -14.39
N ARG A 140 -37.43 -5.14 -15.06
CA ARG A 140 -36.21 -5.38 -15.83
C ARG A 140 -34.99 -5.03 -15.00
N LEU A 141 -34.10 -6.01 -14.82
CA LEU A 141 -32.82 -5.83 -14.15
C LEU A 141 -31.85 -5.03 -15.04
N VAL A 142 -31.25 -3.98 -14.49
CA VAL A 142 -30.18 -3.21 -15.11
C VAL A 142 -29.00 -3.17 -14.17
N VAL A 143 -27.88 -3.76 -14.59
CA VAL A 143 -26.64 -3.80 -13.82
C VAL A 143 -25.64 -2.89 -14.50
N VAL A 144 -25.12 -1.90 -13.77
CA VAL A 144 -24.04 -1.03 -14.25
C VAL A 144 -22.76 -1.45 -13.56
N ALA A 145 -21.81 -1.98 -14.33
CA ALA A 145 -20.65 -2.71 -13.80
C ALA A 145 -19.31 -2.24 -14.35
N THR A 146 -18.24 -2.48 -13.58
CA THR A 146 -16.86 -2.50 -14.10
C THR A 146 -16.52 -3.87 -14.70
N ASN A 147 -15.24 -4.08 -15.02
CA ASN A 147 -14.70 -5.36 -15.50
C ASN A 147 -14.92 -6.54 -14.53
N ILE A 148 -15.42 -6.33 -13.31
CA ILE A 148 -15.80 -7.43 -12.41
C ILE A 148 -16.85 -8.36 -13.03
N ALA A 149 -17.73 -7.83 -13.88
CA ALA A 149 -18.73 -8.62 -14.61
C ALA A 149 -18.18 -9.28 -15.88
N GLU A 150 -16.97 -8.90 -16.32
CA GLU A 150 -16.31 -9.42 -17.52
C GLU A 150 -15.73 -10.81 -17.29
N THR A 151 -15.19 -11.08 -16.11
CA THR A 151 -14.52 -12.35 -15.75
C THR A 151 -15.13 -12.98 -14.50
N SER A 152 -15.08 -12.26 -13.37
CA SER A 152 -15.29 -12.79 -12.01
C SER A 152 -16.72 -13.20 -11.68
N ILE A 153 -17.73 -12.54 -12.27
CA ILE A 153 -19.14 -12.74 -11.90
C ILE A 153 -20.00 -13.08 -13.11
N THR A 154 -20.94 -14.01 -12.90
CA THR A 154 -21.85 -14.50 -13.93
C THR A 154 -23.29 -14.21 -13.54
N ILE A 155 -23.88 -13.17 -14.12
CA ILE A 155 -25.25 -12.76 -13.79
C ILE A 155 -26.23 -13.54 -14.69
N PRO A 156 -27.14 -14.36 -14.13
CA PRO A 156 -28.12 -15.07 -14.93
C PRO A 156 -29.17 -14.11 -15.52
N GLY A 157 -29.73 -14.47 -16.68
CA GLY A 157 -30.83 -13.72 -17.30
C GLY A 157 -30.44 -12.40 -17.97
N ILE A 158 -29.14 -12.10 -18.10
CA ILE A 158 -28.65 -11.00 -18.95
C ILE A 158 -28.75 -11.41 -20.41
N ILE A 159 -29.45 -10.60 -21.21
CA ILE A 159 -29.55 -10.79 -22.67
C ILE A 159 -29.10 -9.55 -23.46
N TYR A 160 -28.97 -8.41 -22.79
CA TYR A 160 -28.47 -7.17 -23.39
C TYR A 160 -27.18 -6.77 -22.70
N VAL A 161 -26.13 -6.54 -23.49
CA VAL A 161 -24.90 -5.92 -23.02
C VAL A 161 -24.75 -4.56 -23.70
N VAL A 162 -24.34 -3.56 -22.94
CA VAL A 162 -23.96 -2.23 -23.44
C VAL A 162 -22.51 -2.01 -23.05
N ASP A 163 -21.62 -1.85 -24.02
CA ASP A 163 -20.18 -1.70 -23.78
C ASP A 163 -19.70 -0.31 -24.18
N SER A 164 -19.14 0.41 -23.21
CA SER A 164 -18.48 1.71 -23.44
C SER A 164 -17.15 1.57 -24.19
N GLY A 165 -16.55 0.38 -24.22
CA GLY A 165 -15.27 0.13 -24.89
C GLY A 165 -14.05 0.75 -24.19
N ARG A 166 -14.23 1.32 -22.99
CA ARG A 166 -13.16 1.91 -22.18
C ARG A 166 -12.86 1.05 -20.95
N VAL A 167 -11.64 1.15 -20.46
CA VAL A 167 -11.18 0.48 -19.24
C VAL A 167 -10.26 1.39 -18.44
N ARG A 168 -10.39 1.37 -17.12
CA ARG A 168 -9.45 2.02 -16.21
C ARG A 168 -8.33 1.03 -15.87
N VAL A 169 -7.12 1.33 -16.31
CA VAL A 169 -5.92 0.50 -16.10
C VAL A 169 -4.99 1.19 -15.10
N LYS A 170 -4.39 0.42 -14.21
CA LYS A 170 -3.31 0.88 -13.34
C LYS A 170 -2.00 0.70 -14.09
N LYS A 171 -1.23 1.78 -14.26
CA LYS A 171 0.11 1.74 -14.85
C LYS A 171 1.15 2.06 -13.78
N TYR A 172 2.34 1.51 -13.99
CA TYR A 172 3.50 1.72 -13.13
C TYR A 172 4.64 2.27 -13.97
N ASP A 173 5.24 3.36 -13.51
CA ASP A 173 6.45 3.92 -14.10
C ASP A 173 7.66 3.39 -13.33
N HIS A 174 8.46 2.54 -13.98
CA HIS A 174 9.65 1.90 -13.40
C HIS A 174 10.81 2.87 -13.14
N VAL A 175 10.79 4.07 -13.72
CA VAL A 175 11.81 5.11 -13.49
C VAL A 175 11.49 5.90 -12.24
N THR A 176 10.26 6.39 -12.13
CA THR A 176 9.83 7.23 -10.99
C THR A 176 9.29 6.43 -9.80
N GLY A 177 8.96 5.15 -10.02
CA GLY A 177 8.23 4.32 -9.05
C GLY A 177 6.78 4.76 -8.84
N MET A 178 6.25 5.58 -9.75
CA MET A 178 4.92 6.17 -9.63
C MET A 178 3.84 5.23 -10.19
N GLU A 179 2.78 5.07 -9.42
CA GLU A 179 1.56 4.42 -9.84
C GLU A 179 0.55 5.45 -10.35
N TYR A 180 -0.06 5.21 -11.50
CA TYR A 180 -1.11 6.09 -11.99
C TYR A 180 -2.23 5.31 -12.66
N PHE A 181 -3.43 5.88 -12.61
CA PHE A 181 -4.56 5.31 -13.32
C PHE A 181 -4.75 6.05 -14.63
N LYS A 182 -5.06 5.32 -15.70
CA LYS A 182 -5.40 5.91 -17.01
C LYS A 182 -6.61 5.20 -17.58
N ILE A 183 -7.49 5.96 -18.23
CA ILE A 183 -8.61 5.41 -18.99
C ILE A 183 -8.14 5.23 -20.43
N GLU A 184 -8.16 3.99 -20.90
CA GLU A 184 -7.73 3.61 -22.26
C GLU A 184 -8.82 2.79 -22.95
N TYR A 185 -8.65 2.52 -24.25
CA TYR A 185 -9.51 1.59 -24.96
C TYR A 185 -9.29 0.16 -24.44
N SER A 186 -10.36 -0.60 -24.33
CA SER A 186 -10.28 -2.02 -23.98
C SER A 186 -9.67 -2.84 -25.14
N SER A 187 -9.26 -4.08 -24.89
CA SER A 187 -8.80 -4.95 -25.97
C SER A 187 -9.97 -5.54 -26.74
N LYS A 188 -9.73 -5.93 -28.00
CA LYS A 188 -10.71 -6.64 -28.83
C LYS A 188 -11.15 -7.93 -28.13
N ALA A 189 -10.21 -8.65 -27.51
CA ALA A 189 -10.48 -9.83 -26.70
C ALA A 189 -11.44 -9.53 -25.53
N SER A 190 -11.19 -8.49 -24.73
CA SER A 190 -12.05 -8.09 -23.61
C SER A 190 -13.45 -7.67 -24.07
N VAL A 191 -13.55 -6.86 -25.12
CA VAL A 191 -14.84 -6.46 -25.72
C VAL A 191 -15.64 -7.67 -26.21
N ASN A 192 -14.97 -8.64 -26.82
CA ASN A 192 -15.62 -9.88 -27.27
C ASN A 192 -16.07 -10.73 -26.07
N GLN A 193 -15.28 -10.79 -24.99
CA GLN A 193 -15.68 -11.47 -23.76
C GLN A 193 -16.89 -10.80 -23.09
N ARG A 194 -16.94 -9.46 -23.07
CA ARG A 194 -18.09 -8.68 -22.60
C ARG A 194 -19.34 -8.97 -23.42
N ALA A 195 -19.22 -9.00 -24.75
CA ALA A 195 -20.32 -9.37 -25.63
C ALA A 195 -20.85 -10.79 -25.33
N GLY A 196 -19.95 -11.74 -25.04
CA GLY A 196 -20.31 -13.09 -24.63
C GLY A 196 -21.13 -13.17 -23.33
N ARG A 197 -21.18 -12.10 -22.52
CA ARG A 197 -22.03 -12.05 -21.31
C ARG A 197 -23.52 -11.93 -21.62
N ALA A 198 -23.89 -11.45 -22.81
CA ALA A 198 -25.29 -11.39 -23.27
C ALA A 198 -25.83 -12.76 -23.70
N GLY A 199 -24.98 -13.64 -24.21
CA GLY A 199 -25.37 -14.87 -24.92
C GLY A 199 -25.31 -16.15 -24.09
N ARG A 200 -25.39 -16.07 -22.75
CA ARG A 200 -25.10 -17.24 -21.88
C ARG A 200 -26.22 -18.27 -21.84
N THR A 201 -27.45 -17.83 -21.62
CA THR A 201 -28.62 -18.71 -21.45
C THR A 201 -29.63 -18.58 -22.57
N ALA A 202 -29.53 -17.53 -23.37
CA ALA A 202 -30.39 -17.23 -24.50
C ALA A 202 -29.62 -16.41 -25.54
N PRO A 203 -30.09 -16.31 -26.79
CA PRO A 203 -29.53 -15.37 -27.76
C PRO A 203 -29.52 -13.94 -27.20
N GLY A 204 -28.34 -13.34 -27.18
CA GLY A 204 -28.12 -12.01 -26.62
C GLY A 204 -27.72 -10.97 -27.66
N VAL A 205 -27.92 -9.69 -27.33
CA VAL A 205 -27.53 -8.56 -28.16
C VAL A 205 -26.52 -7.71 -27.41
N CYS A 206 -25.41 -7.38 -28.06
CA CYS A 206 -24.38 -6.48 -27.52
C CYS A 206 -24.37 -5.17 -28.30
N PHE A 207 -24.64 -4.07 -27.60
CA PHE A 207 -24.56 -2.71 -28.10
C PHE A 207 -23.20 -2.13 -27.75
N ARG A 208 -22.38 -1.83 -28.76
CA ARG A 208 -21.06 -1.20 -28.60
C ARG A 208 -21.20 0.30 -28.84
N ILE A 209 -20.83 1.13 -27.86
CA ILE A 209 -20.92 2.61 -27.97
C ILE A 209 -19.65 3.17 -28.64
N PHE A 210 -19.20 2.50 -29.70
CA PHE A 210 -18.04 2.91 -30.49
C PHE A 210 -18.18 2.39 -31.92
N SER A 211 -17.62 3.12 -32.88
CA SER A 211 -17.72 2.77 -34.29
C SER A 211 -16.86 1.56 -34.65
N SER A 212 -17.20 0.89 -35.76
CA SER A 212 -16.38 -0.17 -36.34
C SER A 212 -14.98 0.33 -36.71
N ALA A 213 -14.87 1.58 -37.18
CA ALA A 213 -13.58 2.22 -37.45
C ALA A 213 -12.73 2.33 -36.18
N ALA A 214 -13.31 2.81 -35.07
CA ALA A 214 -12.60 2.92 -33.79
C ALA A 214 -12.17 1.53 -33.27
N TYR A 215 -13.04 0.52 -33.37
CA TYR A 215 -12.72 -0.86 -32.99
C TYR A 215 -11.52 -1.43 -33.77
N ASN A 216 -11.42 -1.11 -35.06
CA ASN A 216 -10.34 -1.62 -35.89
C ASN A 216 -9.01 -0.86 -35.70
N SER A 217 -9.06 0.45 -35.46
CA SER A 217 -7.86 1.29 -35.43
C SER A 217 -7.29 1.57 -34.03
N HIS A 218 -8.13 1.69 -32.99
CA HIS A 218 -7.68 2.12 -31.64
C HIS A 218 -7.62 0.99 -30.61
N PHE A 219 -8.34 -0.13 -30.82
CA PHE A 219 -8.42 -1.21 -29.83
C PHE A 219 -7.29 -2.22 -30.09
N PRO A 220 -6.41 -2.48 -29.10
CA PRO A 220 -5.41 -3.53 -29.22
C PRO A 220 -6.09 -4.91 -29.29
N GLU A 221 -5.46 -5.88 -29.94
CA GLU A 221 -6.05 -7.21 -30.08
C GLU A 221 -6.20 -7.92 -28.73
N PHE A 222 -5.14 -7.87 -27.92
CA PHE A 222 -5.06 -8.46 -26.58
C PHE A 222 -4.72 -7.39 -25.53
N THR A 223 -5.09 -7.67 -24.29
CA THR A 223 -4.73 -6.82 -23.15
C THR A 223 -3.24 -6.97 -22.84
N GLU A 224 -2.58 -5.86 -22.50
CA GLU A 224 -1.17 -5.88 -22.10
C GLU A 224 -0.95 -6.80 -20.87
N PRO A 225 0.10 -7.65 -20.90
CA PRO A 225 0.46 -8.49 -19.76
C PRO A 225 0.78 -7.69 -18.48
N GLU A 226 0.38 -8.23 -17.33
CA GLU A 226 0.56 -7.59 -16.01
C GLU A 226 2.04 -7.38 -15.61
N ILE A 227 2.96 -8.20 -16.16
CA ILE A 227 4.40 -8.10 -15.90
C ILE A 227 4.99 -6.74 -16.32
N PHE A 228 4.34 -6.02 -17.25
CA PHE A 228 4.75 -4.68 -17.66
C PHE A 228 4.24 -3.58 -16.73
N GLN A 229 3.15 -3.85 -16.01
CA GLN A 229 2.38 -2.87 -15.25
C GLN A 229 2.64 -2.93 -13.74
N THR A 230 3.48 -3.86 -13.29
CA THR A 230 3.77 -4.11 -11.88
C THR A 230 5.28 -4.21 -11.62
N PRO A 231 5.76 -3.83 -10.42
CA PRO A 231 7.14 -4.08 -10.03
C PRO A 231 7.44 -5.59 -9.99
N ILE A 232 8.56 -6.00 -10.58
CA ILE A 232 8.93 -7.42 -10.70
C ILE A 232 9.93 -7.90 -9.64
N ASP A 233 10.12 -7.14 -8.55
CA ASP A 233 11.06 -7.42 -7.46
C ASP A 233 10.94 -8.85 -6.92
N ASN A 234 9.71 -9.31 -6.70
CA ASN A 234 9.42 -10.67 -6.23
C ASN A 234 9.85 -11.73 -7.24
N VAL A 235 9.57 -11.52 -8.53
CA VAL A 235 9.94 -12.45 -9.59
C VAL A 235 11.46 -12.55 -9.70
N VAL A 236 12.15 -11.40 -9.69
CA VAL A 236 13.62 -11.31 -9.71
C VAL A 236 14.23 -12.05 -8.52
N LEU A 237 13.69 -11.86 -7.32
CA LEU A 237 14.18 -12.52 -6.11
C LEU A 237 13.97 -14.05 -6.18
N SER A 238 12.80 -14.50 -6.61
CA SER A 238 12.52 -15.92 -6.81
C SER A 238 13.44 -16.57 -7.84
N MET A 239 13.66 -15.92 -8.99
CA MET A 239 14.58 -16.41 -10.03
C MET A 239 16.02 -16.51 -9.53
N LYS A 240 16.49 -15.51 -8.77
CA LYS A 240 17.83 -15.53 -8.17
C LYS A 240 18.00 -16.65 -7.15
N ASN A 241 16.95 -16.98 -6.39
CA ASN A 241 16.97 -18.11 -5.47
C ASN A 241 17.01 -19.47 -6.18
N MET A 242 16.43 -19.56 -7.38
CA MET A 242 16.53 -20.74 -8.25
C MET A 242 17.90 -20.87 -8.95
N GLY A 243 18.82 -19.91 -8.74
CA GLY A 243 20.15 -19.91 -9.38
C GLY A 243 20.17 -19.33 -10.79
N ILE A 244 19.13 -18.58 -11.19
CA ILE A 244 19.07 -17.91 -12.50
C ILE A 244 19.74 -16.55 -12.38
N ASP A 245 20.99 -16.44 -12.83
CA ASP A 245 21.74 -15.19 -12.72
C ASP A 245 21.46 -14.18 -13.83
N LYS A 246 21.31 -14.66 -15.06
CA LYS A 246 21.01 -13.85 -16.24
C LYS A 246 19.50 -13.82 -16.51
N ILE A 247 18.80 -12.94 -15.80
CA ILE A 247 17.35 -12.79 -15.91
C ILE A 247 16.96 -12.30 -17.32
N GLU A 248 17.77 -11.44 -17.93
CA GLU A 248 17.55 -10.91 -19.29
C GLU A 248 17.51 -12.01 -20.37
N ALA A 249 18.21 -13.13 -20.15
CA ALA A 249 18.25 -14.25 -21.09
C ALA A 249 17.16 -15.30 -20.83
N PHE A 250 16.31 -15.09 -19.82
CA PHE A 250 15.27 -16.04 -19.47
C PHE A 250 14.13 -15.99 -20.52
N PRO A 251 13.61 -17.15 -20.96
CA PRO A 251 12.59 -17.21 -22.02
C PRO A 251 11.19 -16.87 -21.48
N PHE A 252 10.94 -15.59 -21.19
CA PHE A 252 9.61 -15.12 -20.79
C PHE A 252 8.61 -15.22 -21.95
N PRO A 253 7.33 -15.59 -21.70
CA PRO A 253 6.27 -15.47 -22.71
C PRO A 253 6.10 -14.02 -23.21
N SER A 254 6.33 -13.06 -22.33
CA SER A 254 6.41 -11.63 -22.66
C SER A 254 7.57 -11.06 -21.86
N VAL A 255 8.65 -10.70 -22.57
CA VAL A 255 9.90 -10.24 -21.95
C VAL A 255 9.66 -8.89 -21.29
N PRO A 256 9.88 -8.75 -19.96
CA PRO A 256 9.71 -7.48 -19.28
C PRO A 256 10.76 -6.47 -19.76
N ASP A 257 10.46 -5.18 -19.55
CA ASP A 257 11.41 -4.12 -19.89
C ASP A 257 12.72 -4.30 -19.10
N ILE A 258 13.84 -4.04 -19.78
CA ILE A 258 15.18 -4.17 -19.19
C ILE A 258 15.32 -3.22 -18.01
N ASP A 259 14.72 -2.03 -18.09
CA ASP A 259 14.74 -1.08 -17.00
C ASP A 259 13.92 -1.55 -15.80
N ALA A 260 12.82 -2.28 -16.00
CA ALA A 260 12.08 -2.93 -14.91
C ALA A 260 12.93 -4.00 -14.20
N ILE A 261 13.68 -4.81 -14.95
CA ILE A 261 14.61 -5.82 -14.39
C ILE A 261 15.70 -5.13 -13.57
N ARG A 262 16.32 -4.07 -14.12
CA ARG A 262 17.38 -3.31 -13.45
C ARG A 262 16.87 -2.62 -12.18
N THR A 263 15.68 -2.02 -12.23
CA THR A 263 15.05 -1.39 -11.06
C THR A 263 14.79 -2.45 -9.98
N GLY A 264 14.26 -3.62 -10.34
CA GLY A 264 14.03 -4.71 -9.38
C GLY A 264 15.32 -5.20 -8.72
N ILE A 265 16.41 -5.38 -9.49
CA ILE A 265 17.72 -5.74 -8.93
C ILE A 265 18.24 -4.64 -7.98
N LYS A 266 18.15 -3.36 -8.37
CA LYS A 266 18.57 -2.24 -7.52
C LYS A 266 17.78 -2.20 -6.21
N THR A 267 16.46 -2.35 -6.27
CA THR A 267 15.60 -2.42 -5.08
C THR A 267 16.02 -3.56 -4.17
N LEU A 268 16.25 -4.76 -4.71
CA LEU A 268 16.68 -5.91 -3.91
C LEU A 268 18.08 -5.71 -3.29
N ILE A 269 18.99 -5.00 -3.94
CA ILE A 269 20.27 -4.58 -3.36
C ILE A 269 20.05 -3.57 -2.23
N HIS A 270 19.20 -2.55 -2.43
CA HIS A 270 18.93 -1.53 -1.41
C HIS A 270 18.34 -2.14 -0.13
N ILE A 271 17.47 -3.14 -0.26
CA ILE A 271 16.92 -3.83 0.92
C ILE A 271 17.88 -4.87 1.51
N GLY A 272 19.00 -5.19 0.85
CA GLY A 272 20.01 -6.15 1.31
C GLY A 272 19.69 -7.62 0.96
N ALA A 273 18.74 -7.86 0.07
CA ALA A 273 18.38 -9.20 -0.40
C ALA A 273 19.39 -9.77 -1.42
N LEU A 274 20.07 -8.89 -2.16
CA LEU A 274 21.17 -9.23 -3.07
C LEU A 274 22.46 -8.52 -2.66
N ASP A 275 23.60 -9.19 -2.81
CA ASP A 275 24.91 -8.59 -2.52
C ASP A 275 25.52 -7.97 -3.77
N ARG A 276 25.70 -6.64 -3.76
CA ARG A 276 26.34 -5.89 -4.85
C ARG A 276 27.79 -6.34 -5.10
N LYS A 277 28.52 -6.76 -4.07
CA LYS A 277 29.94 -7.14 -4.19
C LYS A 277 30.10 -8.52 -4.83
N ASN A 278 29.15 -9.41 -4.57
CA ASN A 278 29.18 -10.79 -5.03
C ASN A 278 28.26 -11.01 -6.24
N ASN A 279 28.46 -10.22 -7.31
CA ASN A 279 27.76 -10.35 -8.58
C ASN A 279 26.21 -10.41 -8.49
N ASN A 280 25.62 -9.71 -7.52
CA ASN A 280 24.19 -9.71 -7.23
C ASN A 280 23.64 -11.11 -6.89
N HIS A 281 24.44 -11.96 -6.23
CA HIS A 281 23.96 -13.21 -5.67
C HIS A 281 23.04 -12.97 -4.47
N ILE A 282 22.12 -13.91 -4.23
CA ILE A 282 21.16 -13.85 -3.14
C ILE A 282 21.86 -13.98 -1.77
N THR A 283 21.52 -13.09 -0.84
CA THR A 283 22.04 -13.10 0.53
C THR A 283 21.27 -14.11 1.40
N SER A 284 21.77 -14.40 2.60
CA SER A 284 21.02 -15.16 3.61
C SER A 284 19.70 -14.48 3.96
N LEU A 285 19.70 -13.14 4.04
CA LEU A 285 18.50 -12.34 4.20
C LEU A 285 17.55 -12.57 3.02
N GLY A 286 18.02 -12.44 1.78
CA GLY A 286 17.21 -12.66 0.58
C GLY A 286 16.52 -14.02 0.55
N ARG A 287 17.22 -15.09 0.96
CA ARG A 287 16.62 -16.43 1.08
C ARG A 287 15.53 -16.48 2.14
N ALA A 288 15.70 -15.79 3.26
CA ALA A 288 14.68 -15.72 4.31
C ALA A 288 13.43 -14.94 3.84
N LEU A 289 13.59 -13.89 3.02
CA LEU A 289 12.47 -13.08 2.52
C LEU A 289 11.48 -13.88 1.65
N ILE A 290 11.97 -14.86 0.88
CA ILE A 290 11.16 -15.67 -0.06
C ILE A 290 10.14 -16.55 0.65
N ASN A 291 10.39 -16.89 1.92
CA ASN A 291 9.48 -17.73 2.69
C ASN A 291 8.15 -17.02 3.02
N PHE A 292 8.05 -15.71 2.78
CA PHE A 292 6.84 -14.93 3.05
C PHE A 292 6.06 -14.66 1.75
N PRO A 293 4.73 -14.84 1.73
CA PRO A 293 3.88 -14.59 0.57
C PRO A 293 3.52 -13.10 0.41
N VAL A 294 4.52 -12.21 0.53
CA VAL A 294 4.38 -10.75 0.42
C VAL A 294 5.54 -10.16 -0.39
N LEU A 295 5.51 -8.86 -0.69
CA LEU A 295 6.63 -8.18 -1.34
C LEU A 295 7.90 -8.25 -0.48
N PRO A 296 9.12 -8.23 -1.06
CA PRO A 296 10.36 -8.45 -0.30
C PRO A 296 10.59 -7.37 0.77
N ARG A 297 10.10 -6.15 0.50
CA ARG A 297 10.10 -5.00 1.43
C ARG A 297 9.32 -5.30 2.70
N PHE A 298 8.14 -5.88 2.53
CA PHE A 298 7.27 -6.28 3.63
C PHE A 298 7.83 -7.46 4.40
N ALA A 299 8.39 -8.45 3.69
CA ALA A 299 9.10 -9.56 4.30
C ALA A 299 10.27 -9.06 5.17
N LYS A 300 11.02 -8.05 4.72
CA LYS A 300 12.11 -7.45 5.49
C LYS A 300 11.58 -6.78 6.76
N MET A 301 10.47 -6.05 6.66
CA MET A 301 9.81 -5.45 7.82
C MET A 301 9.40 -6.51 8.84
N LEU A 302 8.82 -7.64 8.40
CA LEU A 302 8.42 -8.75 9.28
C LEU A 302 9.62 -9.33 10.03
N LEU A 303 10.74 -9.57 9.35
CA LEU A 303 11.97 -10.09 9.97
C LEU A 303 12.57 -9.09 10.99
N LEU A 304 12.56 -7.80 10.69
CA LEU A 304 13.04 -6.76 11.62
C LEU A 304 12.07 -6.51 12.80
N GLY A 305 10.79 -6.86 12.65
CA GLY A 305 9.75 -6.70 13.66
C GLY A 305 9.95 -7.52 14.94
N GLU A 306 10.87 -8.50 14.95
CA GLU A 306 11.22 -9.24 16.16
C GLU A 306 11.76 -8.31 17.26
N GLN A 307 12.40 -7.21 16.89
CA GLN A 307 13.00 -6.28 17.83
C GLN A 307 11.94 -5.55 18.66
N GLY A 308 12.13 -5.48 19.99
CA GLY A 308 11.30 -4.65 20.87
C GLY A 308 9.85 -5.10 21.04
N LYS A 309 9.53 -6.38 20.80
CA LYS A 309 8.18 -6.96 20.93
C LYS A 309 7.13 -6.20 20.10
N CYS A 310 7.49 -5.75 18.90
CA CYS A 310 6.59 -5.02 17.99
C CYS A 310 6.08 -5.87 16.82
N LEU A 311 6.38 -7.16 16.82
CA LEU A 311 6.06 -8.08 15.72
C LEU A 311 4.56 -8.15 15.40
N PRO A 312 3.61 -8.27 16.37
CA PRO A 312 2.18 -8.27 16.07
C PRO A 312 1.73 -6.97 15.37
N HIS A 313 2.29 -5.83 15.78
CA HIS A 313 2.01 -4.52 15.18
C HIS A 313 2.54 -4.43 13.76
N ILE A 314 3.75 -4.94 13.50
CA ILE A 314 4.31 -4.98 12.13
C ILE A 314 3.50 -5.91 11.23
N VAL A 315 3.07 -7.08 11.73
CA VAL A 315 2.19 -8.00 10.98
C VAL A 315 0.90 -7.28 10.57
N ALA A 316 0.29 -6.51 11.47
CA ALA A 316 -0.90 -5.72 11.16
C ALA A 316 -0.64 -4.62 10.12
N VAL A 317 0.47 -3.88 10.25
CA VAL A 317 0.87 -2.86 9.27
C VAL A 317 1.12 -3.47 7.89
N VAL A 318 1.90 -4.56 7.83
CA VAL A 318 2.22 -5.27 6.58
C VAL A 318 0.98 -5.84 5.91
N ALA A 319 0.07 -6.45 6.69
CA ALA A 319 -1.20 -6.96 6.16
C ALA A 319 -2.03 -5.82 5.56
N CYS A 320 -2.12 -4.69 6.27
CA CYS A 320 -2.83 -3.52 5.77
C CYS A 320 -2.22 -2.96 4.48
N MET A 321 -0.89 -2.80 4.42
CA MET A 321 -0.21 -2.30 3.23
C MET A 321 -0.34 -3.25 2.03
N SER A 322 -0.47 -4.55 2.27
CA SER A 322 -0.63 -5.56 1.21
C SER A 322 -2.04 -5.59 0.62
N VAL A 323 -3.07 -5.47 1.45
CA VAL A 323 -4.48 -5.47 0.99
C VAL A 323 -4.89 -4.11 0.46
N GLY A 324 -4.53 -3.03 1.15
CA GLY A 324 -4.85 -1.66 0.79
C GLY A 324 -5.45 -0.85 1.94
N ASP A 325 -5.89 0.36 1.59
CA ASP A 325 -6.40 1.33 2.56
C ASP A 325 -7.75 0.85 3.16
N PRO A 326 -7.87 0.70 4.49
CA PRO A 326 -9.09 0.22 5.12
C PRO A 326 -10.20 1.27 5.19
N PHE A 327 -9.89 2.55 4.96
CA PHE A 327 -10.85 3.65 5.09
C PHE A 327 -11.66 3.86 3.81
N LEU A 328 -12.96 4.15 3.99
CA LEU A 328 -13.83 4.63 2.93
C LEU A 328 -13.43 6.05 2.54
N HIS A 329 -12.83 6.20 1.35
CA HIS A 329 -12.51 7.52 0.81
C HIS A 329 -13.76 8.17 0.21
N LEU A 330 -14.30 9.16 0.93
CA LEU A 330 -15.34 10.05 0.42
C LEU A 330 -14.74 11.21 -0.41
N GLY A 331 -13.60 10.99 -1.07
CA GLY A 331 -12.82 12.01 -1.80
C GLY A 331 -13.51 12.57 -3.05
N PRO A 332 -13.10 13.75 -3.57
CA PRO A 332 -13.85 14.57 -4.54
C PRO A 332 -14.07 13.87 -5.89
N GLU A 333 -15.17 13.14 -6.00
CA GLU A 333 -15.55 12.49 -7.26
C GLU A 333 -16.28 13.42 -8.24
N ILE A 334 -16.44 14.70 -7.92
CA ILE A 334 -17.01 15.70 -8.83
C ILE A 334 -15.87 16.27 -9.70
N PRO A 335 -15.97 16.27 -11.04
CA PRO A 335 -15.06 16.99 -11.92
C PRO A 335 -15.12 18.50 -11.60
N GLU A 336 -13.96 19.17 -11.45
CA GLU A 336 -13.90 20.64 -11.49
C GLU A 336 -14.38 21.17 -12.85
N ASP A 337 -14.31 20.36 -13.91
CA ASP A 337 -14.79 20.73 -15.25
C ASP A 337 -16.33 20.69 -15.42
N ASN A 338 -17.08 20.25 -14.39
CA ASN A 338 -18.55 20.23 -14.40
C ASN A 338 -19.14 21.29 -13.45
N GLU A 339 -18.62 22.52 -13.49
CA GLU A 339 -19.29 23.67 -12.85
C GLU A 339 -20.66 24.00 -13.48
N ASN A 340 -20.98 23.43 -14.66
CA ASN A 340 -22.19 23.76 -15.42
C ASN A 340 -23.36 22.75 -15.34
N GLU A 341 -23.31 21.70 -14.52
CA GLU A 341 -24.50 20.85 -14.28
C GLU A 341 -24.90 20.86 -12.80
N GLY A 342 -25.76 21.82 -12.43
CA GLY A 342 -26.56 21.93 -11.19
C GLY A 342 -26.41 20.83 -10.14
N ILE A 343 -25.28 20.81 -9.42
CA ILE A 343 -25.11 19.97 -8.24
C ILE A 343 -25.78 20.70 -7.08
N ASN A 344 -26.87 20.14 -6.53
CA ASN A 344 -27.58 20.68 -5.37
C ASN A 344 -26.57 21.07 -4.27
N GLU A 345 -26.61 22.33 -3.84
CA GLU A 345 -25.89 22.86 -2.67
C GLU A 345 -26.05 21.93 -1.45
N GLU A 346 -27.24 21.35 -1.28
CA GLU A 346 -27.57 20.37 -0.23
C GLU A 346 -26.69 19.11 -0.27
N GLU A 347 -26.37 18.56 -1.45
CA GLU A 347 -25.52 17.37 -1.57
C GLU A 347 -24.07 17.67 -1.22
N LYS A 348 -23.59 18.87 -1.60
CA LYS A 348 -22.25 19.35 -1.21
C LYS A 348 -22.18 19.54 0.31
N GLU A 349 -23.23 20.08 0.92
CA GLU A 349 -23.30 20.29 2.38
C GLU A 349 -23.41 18.97 3.15
N GLN A 350 -24.26 18.04 2.73
CA GLN A 350 -24.36 16.69 3.31
C GLN A 350 -23.03 15.93 3.20
N ARG A 351 -22.30 16.08 2.10
CA ARG A 351 -20.98 15.48 1.93
C ARG A 351 -19.94 16.09 2.87
N LYS A 352 -19.92 17.43 3.01
CA LYS A 352 -19.06 18.12 3.98
C LYS A 352 -19.36 17.65 5.41
N LYS A 353 -20.64 17.48 5.77
CA LYS A 353 -21.06 16.92 7.06
C LYS A 353 -20.54 15.50 7.26
N LYS A 354 -20.71 14.59 6.29
CA LYS A 354 -20.16 13.22 6.37
C LYS A 354 -18.63 13.17 6.47
N ILE A 355 -17.91 14.03 5.75
CA ILE A 355 -16.45 14.12 5.86
C ILE A 355 -16.04 14.62 7.25
N LYS A 356 -16.80 15.56 7.83
CA LYS A 356 -16.56 16.04 9.19
C LYS A 356 -16.80 14.93 10.22
N GLU A 357 -17.92 14.21 10.12
CA GLU A 357 -18.22 13.05 10.96
C GLU A 357 -17.15 11.95 10.83
N MET A 358 -16.66 11.69 9.62
CA MET A 358 -15.56 10.75 9.38
C MET A 358 -14.29 11.21 10.10
N LYS A 359 -13.95 12.51 10.02
CA LYS A 359 -12.78 13.07 10.71
C LYS A 359 -12.90 12.95 12.23
N GLU A 360 -14.06 13.31 12.79
CA GLU A 360 -14.35 13.19 14.24
C GLU A 360 -14.24 11.74 14.72
N LYS A 361 -14.83 10.79 13.98
CA LYS A 361 -14.77 9.36 14.35
C LYS A 361 -13.40 8.71 14.15
N THR A 362 -12.57 9.26 13.27
CA THR A 362 -11.22 8.75 13.02
C THR A 362 -10.15 9.49 13.81
N GLU A 363 -10.49 10.61 14.45
CA GLU A 363 -9.63 11.43 15.32
C GLU A 363 -8.86 10.60 16.36
N PRO A 364 -9.48 9.64 17.09
CA PRO A 364 -8.77 8.84 18.09
C PRO A 364 -7.64 7.98 17.53
N TRP A 365 -7.70 7.65 16.23
CA TRP A 365 -6.70 6.82 15.57
C TRP A 365 -5.61 7.66 14.91
N GLN A 366 -5.82 8.97 14.79
CA GLN A 366 -4.87 9.86 14.16
C GLN A 366 -3.55 9.89 14.93
N ASN A 367 -2.45 9.91 14.18
CA ASN A 367 -1.13 10.05 14.75
C ASN A 367 -0.33 11.04 13.90
N PRO A 368 0.19 12.14 14.48
CA PRO A 368 0.93 13.14 13.73
C PRO A 368 2.27 12.63 13.17
N LEU A 369 2.70 11.43 13.56
CA LEU A 369 3.98 10.82 13.16
C LEU A 369 3.87 9.89 11.95
N SER A 370 2.71 9.30 11.67
CA SER A 370 2.56 8.30 10.60
C SER A 370 1.11 7.99 10.27
N ASP A 371 0.77 7.99 8.99
CA ASP A 371 -0.51 7.50 8.48
C ASP A 371 -0.65 5.98 8.65
N LEU A 372 0.46 5.24 8.62
CA LEU A 372 0.45 3.79 8.85
C LEU A 372 0.10 3.45 10.31
N LEU A 373 0.44 4.33 11.25
CA LEU A 373 0.00 4.17 12.65
C LEU A 373 -1.50 4.44 12.81
N LYS A 374 -2.10 5.29 11.98
CA LYS A 374 -3.57 5.44 11.91
C LYS A 374 -4.22 4.14 11.47
N TRP A 375 -3.66 3.47 10.46
CA TRP A 375 -4.13 2.17 10.00
C TRP A 375 -3.99 1.10 11.10
N LEU A 376 -2.84 1.06 11.78
CA LEU A 376 -2.60 0.14 12.90
C LEU A 376 -3.62 0.33 14.04
N ASN A 377 -3.89 1.57 14.44
CA ASN A 377 -4.84 1.86 15.51
C ASN A 377 -6.28 1.44 15.13
N ALA A 378 -6.67 1.64 13.87
CA ALA A 378 -7.98 1.20 13.37
C ALA A 378 -8.10 -0.34 13.36
N ILE A 379 -7.03 -1.06 12.99
CA ILE A 379 -7.00 -2.53 13.04
C ILE A 379 -7.04 -3.02 14.48
N GLY A 380 -6.26 -2.42 15.39
CA GLY A 380 -6.32 -2.76 16.81
C GLY A 380 -7.73 -2.58 17.39
N ALA A 381 -8.43 -1.52 17.01
CA ALA A 381 -9.81 -1.28 17.43
C ALA A 381 -10.80 -2.30 16.83
N TYR A 382 -10.60 -2.70 15.58
CA TYR A 382 -11.41 -3.74 14.92
C TYR A 382 -11.19 -5.13 15.53
N GLU A 383 -9.97 -5.48 15.90
CA GLU A 383 -9.67 -6.79 16.49
C GLU A 383 -10.21 -6.89 17.92
N PHE A 384 -10.21 -5.78 18.67
CA PHE A 384 -10.73 -5.74 20.02
C PHE A 384 -12.27 -5.73 20.07
N ASN A 385 -12.94 -4.92 19.23
CA ASN A 385 -14.41 -4.74 19.28
C ASN A 385 -15.18 -5.47 18.16
N GLY A 386 -14.49 -5.87 17.09
CA GLY A 386 -15.12 -6.31 15.84
C GLY A 386 -15.44 -7.79 15.78
N MET A 387 -14.93 -8.65 16.67
CA MET A 387 -15.22 -10.09 16.58
C MET A 387 -16.71 -10.44 16.77
N GLU A 388 -17.47 -9.69 17.57
CA GLU A 388 -18.91 -9.95 17.78
C GLU A 388 -19.82 -9.19 16.81
N ASN A 389 -19.41 -8.02 16.28
CA ASN A 389 -20.22 -7.16 15.42
C ASN A 389 -19.41 -6.43 14.33
N ALA A 390 -18.55 -7.16 13.61
CA ALA A 390 -17.60 -6.64 12.62
C ALA A 390 -18.23 -5.66 11.61
N ASP A 391 -19.38 -6.02 11.03
CA ASP A 391 -20.03 -5.22 10.00
C ASP A 391 -20.52 -3.88 10.56
N LYS A 392 -21.20 -3.88 11.71
CA LYS A 392 -21.72 -2.66 12.34
C LYS A 392 -20.58 -1.71 12.72
N PHE A 393 -19.48 -2.25 13.24
CA PHE A 393 -18.28 -1.47 13.57
C PHE A 393 -17.66 -0.84 12.32
N CYS A 394 -17.55 -1.60 11.23
CA CYS A 394 -17.02 -1.07 9.97
C CYS A 394 -17.91 0.05 9.41
N TYR A 395 -19.23 -0.13 9.43
CA TYR A 395 -20.17 0.91 8.99
C TYR A 395 -20.13 2.16 9.88
N SER A 396 -20.06 2.01 11.21
CA SER A 396 -20.06 3.15 12.12
C SER A 396 -18.80 4.02 11.99
N HIS A 397 -17.65 3.41 11.68
CA HIS A 397 -16.35 4.06 11.60
C HIS A 397 -15.85 4.35 10.16
N PHE A 398 -16.71 4.18 9.14
CA PHE A 398 -16.36 4.39 7.74
C PHE A 398 -15.17 3.53 7.27
N LEU A 399 -15.17 2.25 7.63
CA LEU A 399 -14.19 1.24 7.19
C LEU A 399 -14.79 0.28 6.17
N HIS A 400 -13.96 -0.26 5.28
CA HIS A 400 -14.34 -1.30 4.34
C HIS A 400 -14.37 -2.69 5.01
N ALA A 401 -15.56 -3.23 5.26
CA ALA A 401 -15.72 -4.53 5.94
C ALA A 401 -14.99 -5.69 5.22
N LYS A 402 -15.02 -5.73 3.89
CA LYS A 402 -14.31 -6.75 3.10
C LYS A 402 -12.79 -6.63 3.28
N THR A 403 -12.25 -5.43 3.11
CA THR A 403 -10.82 -5.13 3.28
C THR A 403 -10.34 -5.47 4.70
N MET A 404 -11.13 -5.12 5.73
CA MET A 404 -10.80 -5.45 7.12
C MET A 404 -10.75 -6.96 7.38
N LYS A 405 -11.69 -7.72 6.81
CA LYS A 405 -11.69 -9.18 6.89
C LYS A 405 -10.47 -9.79 6.19
N GLU A 406 -10.16 -9.32 4.98
CA GLU A 406 -8.96 -9.78 4.25
C GLU A 406 -7.66 -9.45 5.01
N ILE A 407 -7.59 -8.29 5.67
CA ILE A 407 -6.48 -7.93 6.55
C ILE A 407 -6.39 -8.91 7.73
N HIS A 408 -7.51 -9.22 8.39
CA HIS A 408 -7.54 -10.18 9.50
C HIS A 408 -7.05 -11.58 9.06
N ASP A 409 -7.59 -12.08 7.94
CA ASP A 409 -7.21 -13.39 7.39
C ASP A 409 -5.72 -13.44 7.03
N LEU A 410 -5.19 -12.37 6.41
CA LEU A 410 -3.76 -12.26 6.09
C LEU A 410 -2.89 -12.17 7.35
N ARG A 411 -3.34 -11.49 8.41
CA ARG A 411 -2.61 -11.46 9.70
C ARG A 411 -2.51 -12.85 10.32
N ILE A 412 -3.58 -13.65 10.25
CA ILE A 412 -3.55 -15.05 10.72
C ILE A 412 -2.53 -15.85 9.92
N GLN A 413 -2.57 -15.75 8.59
CA GLN A 413 -1.63 -16.46 7.71
C GLN A 413 -0.18 -16.09 8.00
N LEU A 414 0.14 -14.79 8.08
CA LEU A 414 1.50 -14.31 8.36
C LEU A 414 1.97 -14.73 9.76
N THR A 415 1.10 -14.65 10.76
CA THR A 415 1.43 -15.11 12.13
C THR A 415 1.72 -16.61 12.16
N ASN A 416 0.95 -17.42 11.43
CA ASN A 416 1.18 -18.86 11.35
C ASN A 416 2.50 -19.19 10.64
N ILE A 417 2.83 -18.49 9.56
CA ILE A 417 4.10 -18.66 8.84
C ILE A 417 5.28 -18.27 9.75
N LEU A 418 5.17 -17.14 10.45
CA LEU A 418 6.19 -16.71 11.42
C LEU A 418 6.38 -17.74 12.53
N ASN A 419 5.29 -18.24 13.12
CA ASN A 419 5.34 -19.28 14.14
C ASN A 419 6.01 -20.56 13.65
N ASN A 420 5.77 -20.97 12.40
CA ASN A 420 6.43 -22.13 11.80
C ASN A 420 7.93 -21.89 11.58
N ILE A 421 8.33 -20.67 11.19
CA ILE A 421 9.75 -20.31 11.03
C ILE A 421 10.45 -20.30 12.41
N TYR A 422 9.83 -19.69 13.42
CA TYR A 422 10.39 -19.63 14.77
C TYR A 422 10.38 -20.96 15.51
N ALA A 423 9.44 -21.86 15.21
CA ALA A 423 9.43 -23.22 15.78
C ALA A 423 10.69 -24.02 15.43
N ASN A 424 11.33 -23.72 14.30
CA ASN A 424 12.57 -24.35 13.85
C ASN A 424 13.83 -23.65 14.38
N THR A 425 13.69 -22.60 15.20
CA THR A 425 14.79 -21.82 15.77
C THR A 425 15.12 -22.31 17.19
N GLU A 426 16.35 -22.09 17.66
CA GLU A 426 16.83 -22.55 18.99
C GLU A 426 15.95 -22.07 20.17
N ASP A 427 15.24 -20.94 20.01
CA ASP A 427 14.25 -20.42 20.96
C ASP A 427 12.85 -20.37 20.31
N PRO A 428 11.99 -21.39 20.50
CA PRO A 428 10.64 -21.41 19.94
C PRO A 428 9.77 -20.36 20.62
N LYS A 429 9.53 -19.26 19.91
CA LYS A 429 8.64 -18.17 20.35
C LYS A 429 7.30 -18.28 19.62
N LYS A 430 6.21 -18.07 20.35
CA LYS A 430 4.88 -17.94 19.78
C LYS A 430 4.55 -16.45 19.63
N VAL A 431 4.15 -16.07 18.43
CA VAL A 431 3.62 -14.75 18.11
C VAL A 431 2.12 -14.77 18.37
N ASP A 432 1.67 -13.90 19.26
CA ASP A 432 0.26 -13.75 19.57
C ASP A 432 -0.44 -12.87 18.53
N LEU A 433 -1.71 -13.16 18.28
CA LEU A 433 -2.56 -12.37 17.39
C LEU A 433 -3.10 -11.10 18.07
N GLU A 434 -2.99 -11.02 19.39
CA GLU A 434 -3.50 -9.89 20.18
C GLU A 434 -2.69 -8.62 19.92
N LEU A 435 -3.42 -7.54 19.61
CA LEU A 435 -2.86 -6.21 19.36
C LEU A 435 -3.16 -5.31 20.54
N THR A 436 -2.15 -5.11 21.41
CA THR A 436 -2.21 -4.05 22.42
C THR A 436 -1.81 -2.70 21.80
N PRO A 437 -2.32 -1.56 22.31
CA PRO A 437 -1.89 -0.25 21.82
C PRO A 437 -0.37 -0.06 21.96
N PRO A 438 0.35 0.39 20.91
CA PRO A 438 1.79 0.49 20.94
C PRO A 438 2.28 1.61 21.88
N THR A 439 3.31 1.31 22.67
CA THR A 439 4.02 2.29 23.51
C THR A 439 4.79 3.30 22.65
N ASN A 440 5.11 4.49 23.16
CA ASN A 440 5.90 5.49 22.42
C ASN A 440 7.25 4.95 21.91
N LYS A 441 7.94 4.11 22.69
CA LYS A 441 9.18 3.42 22.25
C LYS A 441 8.91 2.49 21.06
N GLN A 442 7.84 1.70 21.11
CA GLN A 442 7.43 0.82 20.01
C GLN A 442 7.05 1.63 18.77
N LYS A 443 6.32 2.75 18.90
CA LYS A 443 6.00 3.64 17.77
C LYS A 443 7.27 4.13 17.06
N THR A 444 8.32 4.46 17.79
CA THR A 444 9.62 4.84 17.19
C THR A 444 10.28 3.67 16.47
N LEU A 445 10.32 2.48 17.09
CA LEU A 445 10.84 1.26 16.45
C LEU A 445 10.07 0.89 15.19
N LEU A 446 8.73 0.96 15.21
CA LEU A 446 7.88 0.73 14.04
C LEU A 446 8.25 1.65 12.89
N ARG A 447 8.48 2.94 13.17
CA ARG A 447 8.92 3.92 12.16
C ARG A 447 10.29 3.58 11.59
N GLN A 448 11.23 3.13 12.42
CA GLN A 448 12.54 2.67 11.97
C GLN A 448 12.43 1.43 11.07
N ILE A 449 11.59 0.46 11.44
CA ILE A 449 11.36 -0.76 10.63
C ILE A 449 10.70 -0.41 9.28
N ILE A 450 9.70 0.47 9.28
CA ILE A 450 9.08 0.98 8.04
C ILE A 450 10.14 1.66 7.16
N CYS A 451 11.00 2.50 7.74
CA CYS A 451 12.11 3.14 7.02
C CYS A 451 13.07 2.09 6.41
N ALA A 452 13.40 1.03 7.15
CA ALA A 452 14.28 -0.03 6.69
C ALA A 452 13.72 -0.87 5.52
N GLY A 453 12.39 -0.96 5.38
CA GLY A 453 11.71 -1.59 4.25
C GLY A 453 11.61 -0.69 3.02
N PHE A 454 11.59 0.63 3.24
CA PHE A 454 11.34 1.67 2.23
C PHE A 454 12.52 2.64 2.12
N VAL A 455 13.74 2.10 2.14
CA VAL A 455 14.99 2.87 2.11
C VAL A 455 15.20 3.70 0.84
N ASP A 456 14.47 3.41 -0.22
CA ASP A 456 14.47 4.13 -1.50
C ASP A 456 13.27 5.08 -1.67
N HIS A 457 12.23 4.92 -0.85
CA HIS A 457 11.06 5.80 -0.83
C HIS A 457 11.18 6.87 0.26
N VAL A 458 12.34 7.53 0.32
CA VAL A 458 12.57 8.69 1.19
C VAL A 458 12.35 9.96 0.38
N ALA A 459 11.68 10.94 0.98
CA ALA A 459 11.51 12.27 0.38
C ALA A 459 11.88 13.38 1.38
N LYS A 460 12.49 14.44 0.85
CA LYS A 460 12.92 15.62 1.61
C LYS A 460 12.09 16.82 1.21
N ARG A 461 11.69 17.63 2.19
CA ARG A 461 10.98 18.88 1.95
C ARG A 461 11.90 19.89 1.27
N VAL A 462 11.43 20.50 0.19
CA VAL A 462 12.20 21.48 -0.59
C VAL A 462 11.55 22.86 -0.49
N PRO A 463 12.32 23.94 -0.21
CA PRO A 463 11.84 25.30 -0.33
C PRO A 463 11.53 25.64 -1.79
N GLU A 464 10.38 26.26 -2.05
CA GLU A 464 10.01 26.73 -3.37
C GLU A 464 10.44 28.19 -3.50
N VAL A 465 11.13 28.53 -4.59
CA VAL A 465 11.54 29.90 -4.88
C VAL A 465 10.39 30.55 -5.65
N ASP A 466 9.86 31.64 -5.13
CA ASP A 466 8.87 32.43 -5.84
C ASP A 466 9.55 33.15 -7.02
N GLU A 467 9.23 32.77 -8.27
CA GLU A 467 9.85 33.32 -9.48
C GLU A 467 9.64 34.84 -9.61
N ALA A 468 8.59 35.40 -9.00
CA ALA A 468 8.28 36.83 -9.04
C ALA A 468 9.00 37.65 -7.96
N THR A 469 9.34 37.06 -6.81
CA THR A 469 9.91 37.80 -5.66
C THR A 469 11.31 37.33 -5.25
N GLY A 470 11.81 36.23 -5.82
CA GLY A 470 13.08 35.60 -5.46
C GLY A 470 13.12 35.07 -4.03
N ARG A 471 11.98 35.06 -3.32
CA ARG A 471 11.90 34.61 -1.92
C ARG A 471 11.62 33.12 -1.87
N GLU A 472 12.48 32.42 -1.14
CA GLU A 472 12.26 31.02 -0.80
C GLU A 472 11.13 30.91 0.23
N TYR A 473 10.00 30.31 -0.14
CA TYR A 473 8.98 29.90 0.80
C TYR A 473 8.89 28.37 0.85
N LYS A 474 8.88 27.80 2.05
CA LYS A 474 8.71 26.36 2.23
C LYS A 474 7.26 25.99 1.91
N ASN A 475 7.01 25.47 0.72
CA ASN A 475 5.70 24.92 0.39
C ASN A 475 5.41 23.73 1.33
N LYS A 476 4.33 23.82 2.10
CA LYS A 476 3.98 22.83 3.14
C LYS A 476 3.78 21.43 2.58
N PHE A 477 3.51 21.31 1.28
CA PHE A 477 3.09 20.05 0.67
C PHE A 477 4.12 19.46 -0.31
N LYS A 478 5.17 20.18 -0.73
CA LYS A 478 6.09 19.74 -1.79
C LYS A 478 7.34 19.05 -1.23
N TYR A 479 7.61 17.84 -1.70
CA TYR A 479 8.80 17.07 -1.34
C TYR A 479 9.49 16.53 -2.60
N GLN A 480 10.81 16.48 -2.58
CA GLN A 480 11.63 15.86 -3.63
C GLN A 480 11.97 14.44 -3.23
N LEU A 481 11.92 13.50 -4.18
CA LEU A 481 12.28 12.11 -3.96
C LEU A 481 13.80 11.96 -3.86
N ALA A 482 14.26 10.94 -3.12
CA ALA A 482 15.68 10.71 -2.90
C ALA A 482 16.41 10.21 -4.15
N LEU A 483 15.81 9.23 -4.83
CA LEU A 483 16.42 8.59 -6.00
C LEU A 483 16.13 9.32 -7.30
N THR A 484 15.05 10.10 -7.35
CA THR A 484 14.58 10.79 -8.54
C THR A 484 14.38 12.27 -8.24
N ASN A 485 14.79 13.13 -9.17
CA ASN A 485 14.60 14.59 -9.05
C ASN A 485 13.13 15.03 -9.25
N THR A 486 12.20 14.08 -9.27
CA THR A 486 10.77 14.37 -9.30
C THR A 486 10.27 14.84 -7.95
N CYS A 487 9.28 15.74 -7.96
CA CYS A 487 8.60 16.19 -6.75
C CYS A 487 7.25 15.46 -6.59
N GLY A 488 6.95 15.06 -5.35
CA GLY A 488 5.64 14.59 -4.92
C GLY A 488 5.00 15.55 -3.92
N TYR A 489 3.69 15.42 -3.74
CA TYR A 489 2.91 16.26 -2.84
C TYR A 489 2.25 15.48 -1.71
N LEU A 490 2.14 16.06 -0.51
CA LEU A 490 1.34 15.46 0.55
C LEU A 490 -0.14 15.59 0.22
N ASN A 491 -0.91 14.51 0.45
CA ASN A 491 -2.37 14.57 0.35
C ASN A 491 -2.92 15.48 1.47
N SER A 492 -3.85 16.38 1.12
CA SER A 492 -4.53 17.28 2.07
C SER A 492 -5.34 16.53 3.14
N GLU A 493 -5.66 15.25 2.91
CA GLU A 493 -6.32 14.38 3.90
C GLU A 493 -5.36 13.80 4.95
N SER A 494 -4.05 13.83 4.69
CA SER A 494 -3.04 13.35 5.65
C SER A 494 -2.82 14.39 6.74
N ILE A 495 -2.77 13.95 8.00
CA ILE A 495 -2.51 14.81 9.17
C ILE A 495 -1.09 15.37 9.12
N ILE A 496 -0.17 14.64 8.50
CA ILE A 496 1.24 15.02 8.35
C ILE A 496 1.38 16.31 7.53
N ALA A 497 0.38 16.62 6.70
CA ALA A 497 0.35 17.86 5.94
C ALA A 497 0.24 19.11 6.84
N GLN A 498 -0.26 18.97 8.08
CA GLN A 498 -0.27 20.04 9.07
C GLN A 498 1.08 20.20 9.77
N SER A 499 1.76 19.10 10.10
CA SER A 499 3.04 19.12 10.81
C SER A 499 4.23 19.46 9.90
N ALA A 500 4.11 19.21 8.59
CA ALA A 500 5.11 19.53 7.57
C ALA A 500 6.56 19.18 7.98
N PRO A 501 6.89 17.90 8.19
CA PRO A 501 8.22 17.44 8.58
C PRO A 501 9.26 17.62 7.45
N ASP A 502 10.56 17.62 7.79
CA ASP A 502 11.62 17.76 6.78
C ASP A 502 11.90 16.47 5.99
N TYR A 503 11.81 15.31 6.64
CA TYR A 503 12.05 14.01 6.02
C TYR A 503 10.87 13.06 6.25
N ILE A 504 10.44 12.42 5.17
CA ILE A 504 9.35 11.46 5.17
C ILE A 504 9.73 10.20 4.40
N VAL A 505 9.12 9.08 4.79
CA VAL A 505 9.07 7.85 4.02
C VAL A 505 7.65 7.66 3.53
N TYR A 506 7.48 7.22 2.29
CA TYR A 506 6.17 6.97 1.71
C TYR A 506 6.03 5.51 1.25
N HIS A 507 4.81 4.99 1.31
CA HIS A 507 4.54 3.64 0.80
C HIS A 507 4.48 3.62 -0.72
N GLN A 508 3.69 4.52 -1.31
CA GLN A 508 3.44 4.63 -2.75
C GLN A 508 3.36 6.09 -3.18
N LEU A 509 3.80 6.38 -4.40
CA LEU A 509 3.57 7.65 -5.08
C LEU A 509 2.46 7.44 -6.12
N ILE A 510 1.34 8.13 -5.98
CA ILE A 510 0.16 7.94 -6.83
C ILE A 510 -0.13 9.21 -7.62
N LYS A 511 -0.41 9.09 -8.91
CA LYS A 511 -1.02 10.17 -9.72
C LYS A 511 -2.42 9.75 -10.15
N SER A 512 -3.42 10.49 -9.66
CA SER A 512 -4.81 10.29 -10.08
C SER A 512 -5.03 10.91 -11.46
N VAL A 513 -5.97 10.36 -12.25
CA VAL A 513 -6.37 10.91 -13.56
C VAL A 513 -6.74 12.40 -13.45
N LYS A 514 -7.36 12.79 -12.33
CA LYS A 514 -7.82 14.16 -12.06
C LYS A 514 -6.76 15.04 -11.39
N ALA A 515 -5.80 14.44 -10.70
CA ALA A 515 -4.77 15.20 -10.00
C ALA A 515 -3.63 15.50 -10.97
N SER A 516 -3.41 16.78 -11.29
CA SER A 516 -2.26 17.19 -12.11
C SER A 516 -0.93 16.80 -11.46
N LYS A 517 -0.90 16.70 -10.13
CA LYS A 517 0.30 16.53 -9.31
C LYS A 517 0.32 15.14 -8.63
N PRO A 518 1.47 14.45 -8.60
CA PRO A 518 1.60 13.17 -7.92
C PRO A 518 1.57 13.38 -6.40
N TYR A 519 0.89 12.51 -5.66
CA TYR A 519 0.76 12.59 -4.21
C TYR A 519 1.25 11.33 -3.49
N PHE A 520 1.76 11.50 -2.28
CA PHE A 520 2.23 10.38 -1.46
C PHE A 520 1.06 9.72 -0.72
N LYS A 521 1.12 8.38 -0.62
CA LYS A 521 0.22 7.56 0.19
C LYS A 521 1.01 6.79 1.24
N GLY A 522 0.46 6.65 2.44
CA GLY A 522 1.07 5.91 3.56
C GLY A 522 2.34 6.57 4.07
N VAL A 523 2.26 7.86 4.43
CA VAL A 523 3.42 8.66 4.80
C VAL A 523 3.80 8.42 6.26
N THR A 524 5.11 8.36 6.53
CA THR A 524 5.68 8.22 7.88
C THR A 524 6.82 9.21 8.07
N VAL A 525 6.80 9.95 9.17
CA VAL A 525 7.89 10.88 9.52
C VAL A 525 9.11 10.08 9.94
N ILE A 526 10.30 10.48 9.51
CA ILE A 526 11.56 9.82 9.90
C ILE A 526 12.55 10.82 10.52
N ASN A 527 13.45 10.30 11.36
CA ASN A 527 14.60 11.07 11.81
C ASN A 527 15.77 10.80 10.85
N PRO A 528 16.43 11.83 10.30
CA PRO A 528 17.57 11.64 9.40
C PRO A 528 18.74 10.88 10.02
N SER A 529 18.86 10.82 11.37
CA SER A 529 19.93 10.06 12.03
C SER A 529 19.82 8.54 11.87
N TRP A 530 18.67 8.01 11.45
CA TRP A 530 18.46 6.57 11.26
C TRP A 530 18.94 6.07 9.89
N LEU A 531 19.00 6.95 8.89
CA LEU A 531 19.33 6.57 7.51
C LEU A 531 20.74 5.97 7.35
N PRO A 532 21.80 6.44 8.04
CA PRO A 532 23.13 5.87 7.90
C PRO A 532 23.23 4.40 8.32
N GLU A 533 22.41 3.97 9.29
CA GLU A 533 22.39 2.60 9.79
C GLU A 533 21.44 1.71 8.98
N LEU A 534 20.29 2.25 8.55
CA LEU A 534 19.26 1.47 7.86
C LEU A 534 19.47 1.35 6.35
N ALA A 535 20.14 2.32 5.72
CA ALA A 535 20.27 2.45 4.27
C ALA A 535 21.75 2.42 3.81
N GLU A 536 22.57 1.55 4.40
CA GLU A 536 24.00 1.39 4.06
C GLU A 536 24.29 1.39 2.54
N PRO A 537 23.52 0.72 1.66
CA PRO A 537 23.81 0.72 0.21
C PRO A 537 23.63 2.06 -0.51
N LEU A 538 22.91 3.01 0.10
CA LEU A 538 22.54 4.31 -0.46
C LEU A 538 23.31 5.48 0.17
N ILE A 539 24.16 5.19 1.17
CA ILE A 539 24.91 6.19 1.91
C ILE A 539 26.34 6.24 1.39
N THR A 540 26.83 7.45 1.17
CA THR A 540 28.24 7.73 0.94
C THR A 540 28.80 8.50 2.13
N TYR A 541 29.94 8.06 2.66
CA TYR A 541 30.57 8.69 3.82
C TYR A 541 31.68 9.63 3.35
N SER A 542 31.73 10.82 3.96
CA SER A 542 32.89 11.72 3.86
C SER A 542 34.08 11.19 4.66
N ALA A 543 35.23 11.87 4.53
CA ALA A 543 36.39 11.60 5.38
C ALA A 543 36.05 11.81 6.88
N PRO A 544 36.70 11.07 7.80
CA PRO A 544 36.52 11.28 9.24
C PRO A 544 36.72 12.75 9.63
N LEU A 545 35.81 13.27 10.44
CA LEU A 545 35.90 14.64 10.95
C LEU A 545 37.10 14.77 11.89
N GLU A 546 37.81 15.89 11.81
CA GLU A 546 38.91 16.20 12.72
C GLU A 546 38.39 16.56 14.13
N VAL A 547 37.17 17.09 14.21
CA VAL A 547 36.50 17.49 15.45
C VAL A 547 35.07 16.95 15.46
N PRO A 548 34.69 16.11 16.45
CA PRO A 548 35.52 15.51 17.49
C PRO A 548 36.49 14.46 16.91
N PRO A 549 37.72 14.33 17.47
CA PRO A 549 38.68 13.34 16.99
C PRO A 549 38.14 11.92 17.22
N PRO A 550 38.64 10.92 16.48
CA PRO A 550 38.35 9.53 16.77
C PRO A 550 38.57 9.21 18.25
N LYS A 551 37.86 8.21 18.77
CA LYS A 551 37.99 7.73 20.15
C LYS A 551 37.97 6.22 20.18
N TRP A 552 38.78 5.66 21.06
CA TRP A 552 38.71 4.23 21.37
C TRP A 552 37.48 3.94 22.24
N ASP A 553 36.69 2.94 21.84
CA ASP A 553 35.62 2.39 22.66
C ASP A 553 36.07 1.05 23.29
N PRO A 554 36.25 0.99 24.62
CA PRO A 554 36.64 -0.23 25.32
C PRO A 554 35.65 -1.39 25.17
N GLU A 555 34.35 -1.12 25.00
CA GLU A 555 33.32 -2.18 24.92
C GLU A 555 33.31 -2.84 23.54
N ALA A 556 33.39 -2.03 22.49
CA ALA A 556 33.40 -2.50 21.10
C ALA A 556 34.78 -3.01 20.63
N ASP A 557 35.86 -2.72 21.37
CA ASP A 557 37.25 -3.03 21.01
C ASP A 557 37.64 -2.42 19.65
N LYS A 558 37.16 -1.20 19.38
CA LYS A 558 37.23 -0.51 18.09
C LYS A 558 37.44 1.00 18.24
N ILE A 559 38.02 1.61 17.21
CA ILE A 559 38.17 3.07 17.10
C ILE A 559 36.95 3.63 16.37
N LEU A 560 36.24 4.54 17.01
CA LEU A 560 35.05 5.21 16.49
C LEU A 560 35.43 6.62 16.02
N CYS A 561 34.89 7.04 14.88
CA CYS A 561 35.04 8.38 14.33
C CYS A 561 33.66 8.95 13.95
N PHE A 562 33.58 10.28 13.87
CA PHE A 562 32.39 10.94 13.36
C PHE A 562 32.58 11.23 11.87
N VAL A 563 31.60 10.84 11.07
CA VAL A 563 31.57 11.10 9.63
C VAL A 563 30.29 11.86 9.29
N THR A 564 30.34 12.66 8.24
CA THR A 564 29.14 13.28 7.66
C THR A 564 28.64 12.37 6.53
N PRO A 565 27.51 11.67 6.71
CA PRO A 565 26.94 10.85 5.66
C PRO A 565 26.17 11.72 4.67
N THR A 566 26.29 11.41 3.38
CA THR A 566 25.41 11.92 2.33
C THR A 566 24.53 10.78 1.81
N TYR A 567 23.27 11.10 1.49
CA TYR A 567 22.28 10.11 1.13
C TYR A 567 21.75 10.31 -0.29
N GLY A 568 21.76 9.22 -1.06
CA GLY A 568 21.21 9.15 -2.41
C GLY A 568 22.00 9.95 -3.46
N PRO A 569 21.54 9.93 -4.72
CA PRO A 569 22.17 10.66 -5.83
C PRO A 569 22.13 12.19 -5.67
N ASN A 570 21.23 12.69 -4.82
CA ASN A 570 21.11 14.13 -4.52
C ASN A 570 22.03 14.59 -3.39
N GLU A 571 22.89 13.71 -2.88
CA GLU A 571 23.91 13.98 -1.87
C GLU A 571 23.37 14.72 -0.63
N TRP A 572 22.18 14.34 -0.15
CA TRP A 572 21.59 15.02 1.00
C TRP A 572 22.43 14.82 2.25
N VAL A 573 22.98 15.91 2.77
CA VAL A 573 23.78 15.91 4.00
C VAL A 573 22.91 15.50 5.18
N LEU A 574 23.33 14.43 5.86
CA LEU A 574 22.72 13.92 7.08
C LEU A 574 23.49 14.38 8.32
N PRO A 575 22.88 14.31 9.52
CA PRO A 575 23.57 14.58 10.77
C PRO A 575 24.79 13.69 10.96
N HIS A 576 25.79 14.19 11.69
CA HIS A 576 27.01 13.45 11.98
C HIS A 576 26.69 12.09 12.63
N HIS A 577 27.28 11.04 12.06
CA HIS A 577 27.07 9.67 12.49
C HIS A 577 28.39 9.10 13.00
N GLN A 578 28.32 8.38 14.12
CA GLN A 578 29.46 7.73 14.72
C GLN A 578 29.63 6.35 14.09
N MET A 579 30.78 6.10 13.48
CA MET A 579 31.09 4.86 12.76
C MET A 579 32.49 4.36 13.13
N GLU A 580 32.74 3.06 12.99
CA GLU A 580 34.11 2.51 13.05
C GLU A 580 35.00 3.19 12.01
N LEU A 581 36.19 3.62 12.42
CA LEU A 581 37.14 4.25 11.52
C LEU A 581 37.38 3.35 10.29
N PRO A 582 37.04 3.81 9.06
CA PRO A 582 37.14 2.98 7.87
C PRO A 582 38.59 2.52 7.65
N GLY A 583 38.72 1.33 7.06
CA GLY A 583 40.01 0.67 6.88
C GLY A 583 41.05 1.55 6.17
N GLY A 584 42.29 1.50 6.65
CA GLY A 584 43.40 2.29 6.12
C GLY A 584 44.54 2.41 7.13
N VAL A 585 45.65 3.03 6.70
CA VAL A 585 46.83 3.28 7.55
C VAL A 585 46.47 4.13 8.78
N GLU A 586 45.47 5.02 8.64
CA GLU A 586 44.97 5.85 9.74
C GLU A 586 44.42 5.02 10.91
N LYS A 587 43.79 3.86 10.65
CA LYS A 587 43.30 2.98 11.72
C LYS A 587 44.43 2.51 12.65
N TYR A 588 45.56 2.13 12.06
CA TYR A 588 46.74 1.70 12.79
C TYR A 588 47.45 2.86 13.50
N ARG A 589 47.42 4.07 12.92
CA ARG A 589 47.95 5.30 13.55
C ARG A 589 47.21 5.66 14.83
N TYR A 590 45.87 5.71 14.77
CA TYR A 590 45.06 5.96 15.95
C TYR A 590 45.16 4.81 16.98
N PHE A 591 45.25 3.55 16.53
CA PHE A 591 45.46 2.42 17.42
C PHE A 591 46.80 2.51 18.17
N ALA A 592 47.89 2.80 17.45
CA ALA A 592 49.21 3.01 18.05
C ALA A 592 49.21 4.17 19.05
N ARG A 593 48.50 5.26 18.73
CA ARG A 593 48.33 6.39 19.65
C ARG A 593 47.66 5.98 20.97
N TYR A 594 46.50 5.32 20.90
CA TYR A 594 45.80 4.88 22.12
C TYR A 594 46.55 3.78 22.89
N LEU A 595 47.39 3.00 22.20
CA LEU A 595 48.27 2.03 22.83
C LEU A 595 49.38 2.72 23.65
N LEU A 596 50.02 3.75 23.08
CA LEU A 596 51.02 4.55 23.79
C LEU A 596 50.41 5.38 24.94
N GLU A 597 49.17 5.87 24.77
CA GLU A 597 48.44 6.59 25.82
C GLU A 597 47.95 5.66 26.95
N GLY A 598 48.04 4.34 26.79
CA GLY A 598 47.59 3.36 27.79
C GLY A 598 46.07 3.19 27.88
N ILE A 599 45.31 3.71 26.92
CA ILE A 599 43.84 3.62 26.90
C ILE A 599 43.37 2.21 26.52
N ILE A 600 44.12 1.53 25.64
CA ILE A 600 43.81 0.16 25.21
C ILE A 600 44.22 -0.86 26.29
N VAL A 601 45.39 -0.64 26.90
CA VAL A 601 45.98 -1.49 27.93
C VAL A 601 46.31 -0.61 29.14
N PRO A 602 45.47 -0.62 30.20
CA PRO A 602 45.65 0.24 31.37
C PRO A 602 47.01 0.08 32.08
N GLU A 603 47.62 -1.11 31.99
CA GLU A 603 48.94 -1.39 32.57
C GLU A 603 50.07 -0.58 31.91
N LEU A 604 49.85 -0.08 30.68
CA LEU A 604 50.79 0.80 29.99
C LEU A 604 50.66 2.27 30.40
N GLN A 605 49.60 2.63 31.14
CA GLN A 605 49.36 4.00 31.59
C GLN A 605 50.45 4.50 32.58
N GLU A 606 51.11 3.59 33.33
CA GLU A 606 52.25 3.92 34.22
C GLU A 606 53.41 4.58 33.44
N PHE A 607 53.55 4.26 32.14
CA PHE A 607 54.65 4.73 31.30
C PHE A 607 54.34 6.02 30.53
N GLN A 608 53.09 6.51 30.57
CA GLN A 608 52.65 7.71 29.84
C GLN A 608 53.50 8.97 30.15
N PRO A 609 53.88 9.28 31.41
CA PRO A 609 54.67 10.48 31.72
C PRO A 609 56.12 10.42 31.20
N PHE A 610 56.61 9.23 30.84
CA PHE A 610 58.00 8.96 30.46
C PHE A 610 58.20 8.78 28.95
N LEU A 611 57.17 9.10 28.16
CA LEU A 611 57.23 9.09 26.70
C LEU A 611 58.12 10.21 26.18
N ILE A 612 59.05 9.88 25.28
CA ILE A 612 60.01 10.83 24.67
C ILE A 612 59.29 11.86 23.80
N ALA A 613 58.14 11.49 23.22
CA ALA A 613 57.36 12.30 22.30
C ALA A 613 55.87 12.13 22.60
N GLN A 614 55.09 13.19 22.40
CA GLN A 614 53.64 13.12 22.60
C GLN A 614 52.97 12.19 21.56
N PRO A 615 52.08 11.27 21.98
CA PRO A 615 51.40 10.32 21.08
C PRO A 615 50.61 10.97 19.92
N ASN A 616 50.25 12.25 20.03
CA ASN A 616 49.61 13.04 18.96
C ASN A 616 50.42 13.11 17.66
N ILE A 617 51.74 12.89 17.74
CA ILE A 617 52.62 12.88 16.55
C ILE A 617 52.28 11.72 15.62
N LEU A 618 51.77 10.59 16.14
CA LEU A 618 51.37 9.42 15.35
C LEU A 618 50.19 9.70 14.41
N THR A 619 49.36 10.68 14.75
CA THR A 619 48.19 11.06 13.95
C THR A 619 48.49 12.17 12.93
N LYS A 620 49.71 12.74 12.93
CA LYS A 620 50.14 13.75 11.94
C LYS A 620 51.00 13.09 10.85
N GLN A 621 50.97 13.63 9.63
CA GLN A 621 51.79 13.15 8.50
C GLN A 621 53.29 13.45 8.71
N VAL A 622 53.93 12.78 9.67
CA VAL A 622 55.36 12.97 9.95
C VAL A 622 56.11 11.66 9.70
N THR A 623 57.02 11.68 8.74
CA THR A 623 57.89 10.58 8.30
C THR A 623 59.04 10.31 9.28
N ASN A 624 58.76 10.25 10.59
CA ASN A 624 59.76 9.89 11.59
C ASN A 624 59.97 8.36 11.57
N THR A 625 61.23 7.92 11.56
CA THR A 625 61.59 6.49 11.58
C THR A 625 61.02 5.75 12.80
N SER A 626 60.94 6.43 13.94
CA SER A 626 60.30 5.93 15.17
C SER A 626 58.77 5.76 15.05
N VAL A 627 58.10 6.60 14.25
CA VAL A 627 56.65 6.50 13.92
C VAL A 627 56.40 5.33 12.98
N ALA A 628 57.22 5.17 11.95
CA ALA A 628 57.13 4.02 11.04
C ALA A 628 57.39 2.69 11.76
N SER A 629 58.32 2.67 12.73
CA SER A 629 58.71 1.47 13.47
C SER A 629 57.57 0.87 14.31
N ILE A 630 56.60 1.68 14.76
CA ILE A 630 55.42 1.18 15.51
C ILE A 630 54.22 0.88 14.62
N ILE A 631 54.06 1.60 13.52
CA ILE A 631 52.91 1.42 12.62
C ILE A 631 53.11 0.21 11.69
N GLN A 632 54.32 0.00 11.14
CA GLN A 632 54.56 -1.08 10.17
C GLN A 632 54.28 -2.48 10.74
N PRO A 633 54.75 -2.85 11.94
CA PRO A 633 54.40 -4.15 12.53
C PRO A 633 52.90 -4.33 12.79
N LEU A 634 52.16 -3.24 13.05
CA LEU A 634 50.72 -3.30 13.24
C LEU A 634 49.98 -3.54 11.91
N ILE A 635 50.47 -2.94 10.82
CA ILE A 635 49.95 -3.16 9.45
C ILE A 635 50.23 -4.59 8.99
N ASP A 636 51.49 -5.05 9.09
CA ASP A 636 51.93 -6.36 8.61
C ASP A 636 51.16 -7.51 9.27
N PHE A 637 50.86 -7.38 10.55
CA PHE A 637 50.08 -8.37 11.31
C PHE A 637 48.58 -8.04 11.39
N GLN A 638 48.12 -6.99 10.71
CA GLN A 638 46.72 -6.51 10.69
C GLN A 638 46.09 -6.38 12.09
N ILE A 639 46.85 -5.82 13.04
CA ILE A 639 46.44 -5.65 14.43
C ILE A 639 45.73 -4.31 14.59
N ASP A 640 44.40 -4.37 14.67
CA ASP A 640 43.52 -3.20 14.78
C ASP A 640 42.57 -3.28 16.00
N SER A 641 42.76 -4.27 16.88
CA SER A 641 41.97 -4.47 18.10
C SER A 641 42.80 -5.06 19.24
N LYS A 642 42.38 -4.83 20.50
CA LYS A 642 43.00 -5.39 21.71
C LYS A 642 43.01 -6.91 21.66
N LYS A 643 41.92 -7.53 21.21
CA LYS A 643 41.83 -9.00 21.08
C LYS A 643 42.88 -9.57 20.13
N LYS A 644 43.08 -8.95 18.96
CA LYS A 644 44.11 -9.38 18.01
C LYS A 644 45.52 -9.18 18.56
N LEU A 645 45.75 -8.08 19.27
CA LEU A 645 47.03 -7.80 19.94
C LEU A 645 47.35 -8.85 21.02
N ILE A 646 46.38 -9.20 21.87
CA ILE A 646 46.55 -10.24 22.90
C ILE A 646 46.80 -11.61 22.26
N ASP A 647 46.07 -11.97 21.21
CA ASP A 647 46.30 -13.24 20.51
C ASP A 647 47.68 -13.31 19.84
N LYS A 648 48.25 -12.18 19.44
CA LYS A 648 49.64 -12.09 18.97
C LYS A 648 50.63 -12.22 20.12
N TRP A 649 50.42 -11.54 21.24
CA TRP A 649 51.26 -11.66 22.45
C TRP A 649 51.28 -13.06 23.06
N ARG A 650 50.21 -13.83 22.87
CA ARG A 650 50.19 -15.26 23.25
C ARG A 650 51.16 -16.11 22.41
N ARG A 651 51.39 -15.76 21.15
CA ARG A 651 52.30 -16.48 20.24
C ARG A 651 53.73 -15.97 20.34
N ASP A 652 53.89 -14.66 20.47
CA ASP A 652 55.17 -13.98 20.61
C ASP A 652 55.08 -12.95 21.74
N LYS A 653 55.61 -13.32 22.91
CA LYS A 653 55.61 -12.48 24.11
C LYS A 653 56.49 -11.24 23.97
N SER A 654 57.42 -11.22 23.00
CA SER A 654 58.34 -10.10 22.77
C SER A 654 57.83 -9.10 21.72
N PHE A 655 56.72 -9.43 21.05
CA PHE A 655 56.12 -8.59 20.01
C PHE A 655 55.84 -7.17 20.53
N LEU A 656 56.30 -6.14 19.82
CA LEU A 656 56.28 -4.70 20.17
C LEU A 656 57.17 -4.23 21.34
N LEU A 657 57.87 -5.10 22.08
CA LEU A 657 58.73 -4.68 23.20
C LEU A 657 59.87 -3.76 22.78
N SER A 658 60.63 -4.16 21.74
CA SER A 658 61.74 -3.38 21.20
C SER A 658 61.28 -2.04 20.61
N VAL A 659 60.10 -2.04 20.01
CA VAL A 659 59.49 -0.87 19.39
C VAL A 659 58.97 0.10 20.43
N PHE A 660 58.30 -0.38 21.47
CA PHE A 660 57.80 0.44 22.58
C PHE A 660 58.95 1.04 23.40
N ALA A 661 60.07 0.31 23.55
CA ALA A 661 61.27 0.81 24.21
C ALA A 661 61.89 2.03 23.51
N ILE A 662 61.73 2.18 22.18
CA ILE A 662 62.19 3.37 21.43
C ILE A 662 61.43 4.64 21.86
N TRP A 663 60.21 4.49 22.40
CA TRP A 663 59.33 5.60 22.78
C TRP A 663 59.45 6.02 24.25
N ILE A 664 60.15 5.25 25.09
CA ILE A 664 60.29 5.49 26.54
C ILE A 664 61.73 5.89 26.87
N SER A 665 61.90 6.79 27.86
CA SER A 665 63.22 7.10 28.42
C SER A 665 64.00 5.85 28.85
N LYS A 666 65.31 5.81 28.56
CA LYS A 666 66.21 4.68 28.82
C LYS A 666 66.20 4.23 30.28
N GLU A 667 65.89 5.12 31.21
CA GLU A 667 65.82 4.86 32.66
C GLU A 667 64.72 3.85 33.05
N LYS A 668 63.65 3.73 32.24
CA LYS A 668 62.52 2.84 32.54
C LYS A 668 62.51 1.57 31.70
N HIS A 669 63.53 1.35 30.86
CA HIS A 669 63.62 0.14 30.01
C HIS A 669 63.71 -1.15 30.81
N ALA A 670 64.36 -1.14 31.98
CA ALA A 670 64.43 -2.30 32.87
C ALA A 670 63.03 -2.68 33.40
N ARG A 671 62.27 -1.69 33.85
CA ARG A 671 60.91 -1.88 34.37
C ARG A 671 59.90 -2.24 33.27
N LEU A 672 60.09 -1.72 32.06
CA LEU A 672 59.30 -2.14 30.90
C LEU A 672 59.49 -3.63 30.60
N LYS A 673 60.73 -4.14 30.65
CA LYS A 673 61.01 -5.58 30.42
C LYS A 673 60.41 -6.48 31.51
N GLU A 674 60.32 -6.00 32.75
CA GLU A 674 59.70 -6.75 33.86
C GLU A 674 58.17 -6.83 33.72
N VAL A 675 57.54 -5.75 33.25
CA VAL A 675 56.07 -5.67 33.10
C VAL A 675 55.59 -6.29 31.79
N TRP A 676 56.50 -6.62 30.85
CA TRP A 676 56.15 -7.14 29.53
C TRP A 676 55.97 -8.68 29.53
N PRO A 677 54.89 -9.23 28.94
CA PRO A 677 53.78 -8.55 28.27
C PRO A 677 52.78 -7.93 29.27
N PRO A 678 52.29 -6.70 29.00
CA PRO A 678 51.34 -5.99 29.86
C PRO A 678 49.95 -6.61 29.70
N ILE A 679 49.76 -7.75 30.37
CA ILE A 679 48.51 -8.49 30.42
C ILE A 679 48.40 -9.12 31.81
N ALA A 680 47.28 -8.91 32.50
CA ALA A 680 46.94 -9.65 33.70
C ALA A 680 47.04 -11.18 33.47
N PRO A 681 47.64 -11.97 34.41
CA PRO A 681 47.79 -13.42 34.26
C PRO A 681 46.49 -14.19 33.95
N SER A 682 45.34 -13.63 34.33
CA SER A 682 43.99 -14.16 34.07
C SER A 682 43.58 -14.13 32.59
N GLU A 683 44.04 -13.14 31.81
CA GLU A 683 43.70 -13.00 30.37
C GLU A 683 44.59 -13.88 29.48
N LEU A 684 45.80 -14.23 29.94
CA LEU A 684 46.68 -15.21 29.28
C LEU A 684 46.16 -16.65 29.36
N ALA A 685 45.42 -17.00 30.42
CA ALA A 685 44.95 -18.38 30.70
C ALA A 685 43.58 -18.76 30.07
N SER A 686 42.83 -17.82 29.49
CA SER A 686 41.42 -17.99 29.11
C SER A 686 41.17 -18.73 27.78
N LYS A 687 41.74 -19.93 27.58
CA LYS A 687 41.26 -20.88 26.54
C LYS A 687 41.03 -22.31 27.02
N HIS A 688 41.40 -22.69 28.25
CA HIS A 688 41.27 -24.08 28.71
C HIS A 688 39.96 -24.47 29.42
N LYS A 689 39.05 -23.53 29.71
CA LYS A 689 37.77 -23.86 30.40
C LYS A 689 36.52 -24.01 29.51
N LYS A 690 36.55 -23.66 28.21
CA LYS A 690 35.35 -23.77 27.35
C LYS A 690 35.22 -25.08 26.54
N LYS A 691 36.26 -25.93 26.43
CA LYS A 691 36.18 -27.21 25.69
C LYS A 691 35.85 -28.47 26.52
N LYS A 692 35.85 -28.42 27.86
CA LYS A 692 35.56 -29.61 28.70
C LYS A 692 34.11 -29.73 29.20
N ARG A 693 33.22 -28.78 28.90
CA ARG A 693 31.81 -28.83 29.33
C ARG A 693 30.85 -29.54 28.36
N HIS A 694 31.29 -29.91 27.16
CA HIS A 694 30.45 -30.61 26.16
C HIS A 694 30.68 -32.12 26.02
N HIS A 695 31.39 -32.77 26.96
CA HIS A 695 31.62 -34.23 26.90
C HIS A 695 31.29 -34.99 28.20
N LYS A 696 30.43 -34.43 29.06
CA LYS A 696 29.86 -35.15 30.19
C LYS A 696 28.39 -34.76 30.36
N LYS A 697 27.58 -35.20 29.39
CA LYS A 697 26.13 -35.50 29.43
C LYS A 697 25.66 -35.59 27.97
N THR A 698 25.86 -36.77 27.41
CA THR A 698 24.97 -37.37 26.41
C THR A 698 24.57 -38.70 26.98
#